data_AF-A0A2R4SW85-F1
#
_entry.id   AF-A0A2R4SW85-F1
#
_cell.length_a   1.000
_cell.length_b   1.000
_cell.length_c   1.000
_cell.angle_alpha   90.00
_cell.angle_beta   90.00
_cell.angle_gamma   90.00
#
_symmetry.space_group_name_H-M   'P 1'
#
loop_
_entity.id
_entity.type
_entity.pdbx_description
1 polymer ?
#
loop_
_entity_poly.entity_id
_entity_poly.type
_entity_poly.pdbx_seq_one_letter_code
_entity_poly.pdbx_strand_id
1 'polypeptide(L)'
;MSFLREHPAVLRSLGLIFDVRLPAAELDPQGSVQVLWRGSDLVESPWTRYELDGTDFLPASTERIRSGMVDLGATVQVETARGVEEARWETANFDVDSAVGRLRDTARGLSADEDEPVTLPALRSTGPMLLRHGREHDLTARHRAAEAMATLDGMADAELTADDLVLGYRIDVQCSSGGWMSLARRLATYFVGGEAIGVPNRAEEGQIKPHAMRRDTKGGALLGDEVVACWDGWSHVLPRPSLLAANANGAAANPLIRLPYEIRWTFLRDGILPELRFGRAYQLRARIADVTGGGLRLNEPVADTCASLLVPYRRHEPLPPPQLALTTGPLTPQVKLGPGGTPTQLVIRSDRGLTAAQFAERHPHYEDNDSRVLLPPPTSRELAEQHGVLDGADARTWELVRRVVVPSDDAFLPDPTADGVTFCLLRSPGDTQPLADRRPWGGQWPDLTAKLLVLGERPGPAIGWEPAGLWGPDDRVVFRLAPAEQVTVEISSNLDSSYANHFVIREWAPPDQDGGDPALGGRHPMVTPPVVVTLVHAVRRPRKDPDGQLVAVRERGETFATLRPVDPLNPLLSVDPASTIQLDLVAGWDEWHDDGVGNPTSFARPASAALPPAHLERDATHLPPLRQEFGDTRRRTITYTATAVSRFRQFFDDADPEAFLAEKPLGPVTVRSSARPAPPAVLSTTPSFRWEGLAVPTGWESLHRTRSGGRLRVELARPWYTTGEGEQLAVVVWPGDPPGDVPEAAHPFVSRLNRDPIWATPAPVVALKASALSGFSGPRPRSVSLPELGREVIAVPYEVWFNDGRWYADIDLSAAAASSYRPFAQLALGRYQPESLPDLGLELSPVVLTEMVQPLPDRALTVERGSGELRVLLEGTGPLGPLPNRVHASVETCAVPTGANASEVDLTLCGEPAEGVRAWTRVPGLAVSGGLGSPLHSLPLPLGTGPFRLVVRETERYPASPDAPPSAEGVPELMERSVFIDAVPL
;
A
#
# COMPACT_ATOMS: atom_id res chain seq x y z
N MET A 1 -46.40 -45.02 39.36
CA MET A 1 -46.49 -44.17 40.57
C MET A 1 -45.49 -43.00 40.56
N SER A 2 -44.21 -43.20 40.25
CA SER A 2 -43.21 -42.09 40.25
C SER A 2 -43.60 -40.86 39.43
N PHE A 3 -44.38 -41.02 38.36
CA PHE A 3 -44.89 -39.92 37.53
C PHE A 3 -45.95 -39.05 38.24
N LEU A 4 -46.82 -39.66 39.06
CA LEU A 4 -47.86 -38.94 39.80
C LEU A 4 -47.33 -38.20 41.03
N ARG A 5 -46.08 -38.47 41.44
CA ARG A 5 -45.41 -37.77 42.56
C ARG A 5 -45.34 -36.26 42.35
N GLU A 6 -45.29 -35.82 41.09
CA GLU A 6 -45.26 -34.39 40.72
C GLU A 6 -46.64 -33.72 40.76
N HIS A 7 -47.70 -34.48 41.05
CA HIS A 7 -49.08 -34.02 41.15
C HIS A 7 -49.71 -34.35 42.51
N PRO A 8 -49.25 -33.71 43.61
CA PRO A 8 -49.74 -33.95 44.97
C PRO A 8 -51.26 -33.85 45.14
N ALA A 9 -51.91 -32.94 44.42
CA ALA A 9 -53.37 -32.80 44.48
C ALA A 9 -54.09 -34.08 44.01
N VAL A 10 -53.56 -34.74 42.99
CA VAL A 10 -54.09 -36.03 42.49
C VAL A 10 -53.84 -37.12 43.53
N LEU A 11 -52.64 -37.20 44.10
CA LEU A 11 -52.30 -38.20 45.12
C LEU A 11 -53.18 -38.05 46.37
N ARG A 12 -53.47 -36.82 46.81
CA ARG A 12 -54.44 -36.56 47.90
C ARG A 12 -55.85 -37.01 47.51
N SER A 13 -56.31 -36.72 46.30
CA SER A 13 -57.62 -37.17 45.81
C SER A 13 -57.74 -38.69 45.69
N LEU A 14 -56.62 -39.40 45.45
CA LEU A 14 -56.54 -40.86 45.42
C LEU A 14 -56.35 -41.48 46.81
N GLY A 15 -56.24 -40.68 47.88
CA GLY A 15 -56.01 -41.18 49.25
C GLY A 15 -54.59 -41.68 49.52
N LEU A 16 -53.63 -41.37 48.64
CA LEU A 16 -52.22 -41.75 48.78
C LEU A 16 -51.42 -40.75 49.61
N ILE A 17 -51.97 -39.55 49.81
CA ILE A 17 -51.48 -38.54 50.74
C ILE A 17 -52.66 -38.13 51.61
N PHE A 18 -52.48 -38.14 52.94
CA PHE A 18 -53.48 -37.70 53.90
C PHE A 18 -52.76 -37.02 55.07
N ASP A 19 -53.44 -36.04 55.67
CA ASP A 19 -52.89 -35.23 56.75
C ASP A 19 -53.28 -35.83 58.11
N VAL A 20 -52.32 -35.93 59.04
CA VAL A 20 -52.55 -36.36 60.43
C VAL A 20 -52.46 -35.13 61.35
N ARG A 21 -53.39 -34.99 62.28
CA ARG A 21 -53.39 -33.90 63.27
C ARG A 21 -52.77 -34.37 64.57
N LEU A 22 -51.79 -33.64 65.07
CA LEU A 22 -51.11 -33.88 66.34
C LEU A 22 -51.43 -32.73 67.32
N PRO A 23 -51.68 -33.01 68.62
CA PRO A 23 -51.82 -31.95 69.62
C PRO A 23 -50.49 -31.24 69.86
N ALA A 24 -50.40 -29.94 69.53
CA ALA A 24 -49.16 -29.18 69.65
C ALA A 24 -48.59 -29.13 71.08
N ALA A 25 -49.45 -29.22 72.11
CA ALA A 25 -49.03 -29.22 73.51
C ALA A 25 -48.28 -30.50 73.94
N GLU A 26 -48.33 -31.56 73.12
CA GLU A 26 -47.63 -32.83 73.37
C GLU A 26 -46.25 -32.90 72.69
N LEU A 27 -45.84 -31.84 71.99
CA LEU A 27 -44.60 -31.77 71.22
C LEU A 27 -43.62 -30.79 71.87
N ASP A 28 -42.36 -31.21 72.00
CA ASP A 28 -41.24 -30.30 72.33
C ASP A 28 -40.92 -29.38 71.13
N PRO A 29 -40.28 -28.21 71.33
CA PRO A 29 -39.92 -27.29 70.25
C PRO A 29 -39.05 -27.91 69.14
N GLN A 30 -38.33 -28.98 69.44
CA GLN A 30 -37.58 -29.79 68.48
C GLN A 30 -37.64 -31.26 68.91
N GLY A 31 -37.71 -32.18 67.94
CA GLY A 31 -37.78 -33.61 68.25
C GLY A 31 -37.80 -34.47 66.98
N SER A 32 -38.18 -35.74 67.11
CA SER A 32 -38.36 -36.65 65.97
C SER A 32 -39.72 -37.34 66.04
N VAL A 33 -40.39 -37.50 64.90
CA VAL A 33 -41.71 -38.13 64.78
C VAL A 33 -41.68 -39.26 63.76
N GLN A 34 -42.47 -40.31 64.01
CA GLN A 34 -42.68 -41.43 63.08
C GLN A 34 -44.18 -41.80 63.10
N VAL A 35 -44.74 -42.08 61.93
CA VAL A 35 -46.14 -42.50 61.80
C VAL A 35 -46.18 -44.01 61.58
N LEU A 36 -46.72 -44.76 62.53
CA LEU A 36 -46.80 -46.23 62.43
C LEU A 36 -48.15 -46.69 61.90
N TRP A 37 -48.15 -47.50 60.84
CA TRP A 37 -49.37 -48.14 60.32
C TRP A 37 -49.67 -49.44 61.07
N ARG A 38 -50.56 -49.38 62.05
CA ARG A 38 -50.91 -50.55 62.87
C ARG A 38 -51.59 -51.64 62.02
N GLY A 39 -51.00 -52.84 62.01
CA GLY A 39 -51.59 -54.04 61.39
C GLY A 39 -51.18 -54.31 59.93
N SER A 40 -50.11 -53.68 59.44
CA SER A 40 -49.50 -54.00 58.14
C SER A 40 -47.99 -54.03 58.25
N ASP A 41 -47.37 -55.15 57.89
CA ASP A 41 -45.90 -55.28 57.77
C ASP A 41 -45.39 -54.78 56.41
N LEU A 42 -46.28 -54.26 55.56
CA LEU A 42 -45.97 -53.79 54.21
C LEU A 42 -45.57 -52.31 54.16
N VAL A 43 -45.67 -51.57 55.28
CA VAL A 43 -45.42 -50.12 55.33
C VAL A 43 -44.32 -49.82 56.34
N GLU A 44 -43.12 -49.57 55.86
CA GLU A 44 -42.03 -49.03 56.65
C GLU A 44 -42.13 -47.50 56.69
N SER A 45 -41.94 -46.90 57.86
CA SER A 45 -42.05 -45.45 58.06
C SER A 45 -40.79 -44.92 58.71
N PRO A 46 -40.05 -43.97 58.11
CA PRO A 46 -38.85 -43.42 58.73
C PRO A 46 -39.17 -42.45 59.86
N TRP A 47 -38.19 -42.21 60.74
CA TRP A 47 -38.22 -41.08 61.66
C TRP A 47 -38.01 -39.77 60.89
N THR A 48 -38.62 -38.68 61.34
CA THR A 48 -38.44 -37.33 60.78
C THR A 48 -38.16 -36.36 61.90
N ARG A 49 -37.01 -35.69 61.86
CA ARG A 49 -36.68 -34.59 62.77
C ARG A 49 -37.54 -33.39 62.43
N TYR A 50 -38.11 -32.75 63.44
CA TYR A 50 -38.98 -31.60 63.30
C TYR A 50 -38.53 -30.44 64.20
N GLU A 51 -38.92 -29.24 63.79
CA GLU A 51 -38.88 -27.99 64.54
C GLU A 51 -40.29 -27.43 64.62
N LEU A 52 -40.66 -26.94 65.81
CA LEU A 52 -41.93 -26.29 66.09
C LEU A 52 -41.66 -24.85 66.53
N ASP A 53 -41.86 -23.91 65.62
CA ASP A 53 -41.70 -22.47 65.89
C ASP A 53 -43.07 -21.82 66.08
N GLY A 54 -43.57 -21.83 67.34
CA GLY A 54 -44.81 -21.18 67.78
C GLY A 54 -46.10 -21.73 67.16
N THR A 55 -46.23 -21.61 65.84
CA THR A 55 -47.39 -22.01 65.01
C THR A 55 -47.06 -23.02 63.91
N ASP A 56 -45.79 -23.13 63.48
CA ASP A 56 -45.42 -23.91 62.30
C ASP A 56 -44.66 -25.19 62.69
N PHE A 57 -45.19 -26.35 62.28
CA PHE A 57 -44.57 -27.66 62.44
C PHE A 57 -43.85 -28.04 61.14
N LEU A 58 -42.52 -27.96 61.14
CA LEU A 58 -41.68 -28.08 59.94
C LEU A 58 -40.61 -29.16 60.13
N PRO A 59 -40.11 -29.78 59.04
CA PRO A 59 -38.89 -30.58 59.11
C PRO A 59 -37.73 -29.77 59.69
N ALA A 60 -36.89 -30.41 60.50
CA ALA A 60 -35.76 -29.74 61.16
C ALA A 60 -34.79 -29.11 60.15
N SER A 61 -34.40 -27.87 60.44
CA SER A 61 -33.55 -27.05 59.59
C SER A 61 -32.16 -27.66 59.44
N THR A 62 -31.56 -27.43 58.28
CA THR A 62 -30.16 -27.78 57.99
C THR A 62 -29.40 -26.51 57.61
N GLU A 63 -28.11 -26.65 57.31
CA GLU A 63 -27.32 -25.54 56.76
C GLU A 63 -27.83 -25.05 55.39
N ARG A 64 -28.65 -25.84 54.68
CA ARG A 64 -29.16 -25.52 53.34
C ARG A 64 -30.60 -25.02 53.36
N ILE A 65 -31.40 -25.55 54.28
CA ILE A 65 -32.82 -25.28 54.39
C ILE A 65 -33.10 -24.78 55.81
N ARG A 66 -33.57 -23.54 55.92
CA ARG A 66 -33.94 -22.94 57.20
C ARG A 66 -35.43 -22.70 57.25
N SER A 67 -36.12 -23.28 58.23
CA SER A 67 -37.56 -23.08 58.44
C SER A 67 -38.38 -23.31 57.16
N GLY A 68 -38.11 -24.40 56.42
CA GLY A 68 -38.85 -24.72 55.18
C GLY A 68 -38.53 -23.82 53.96
N MET A 69 -37.48 -23.01 54.04
CA MET A 69 -36.98 -22.12 52.98
C MET A 69 -35.56 -22.49 52.57
N VAL A 70 -35.19 -22.26 51.32
CA VAL A 70 -33.77 -22.15 50.95
C VAL A 70 -33.23 -20.83 51.51
N ASP A 71 -32.11 -20.86 52.23
CA ASP A 71 -31.51 -19.62 52.76
C ASP A 71 -30.80 -18.84 51.64
N LEU A 72 -31.42 -17.74 51.21
CA LEU A 72 -30.87 -16.79 50.23
C LEU A 72 -30.45 -15.46 50.89
N GLY A 73 -30.49 -15.33 52.21
CA GLY A 73 -30.27 -14.06 52.91
C GLY A 73 -28.88 -13.43 52.72
N ALA A 74 -27.90 -14.24 52.32
CA ALA A 74 -26.52 -13.83 52.05
C ALA A 74 -26.14 -13.88 50.56
N THR A 75 -27.11 -13.90 49.64
CA THR A 75 -26.81 -13.88 48.19
C THR A 75 -26.04 -12.62 47.80
N VAL A 76 -25.04 -12.76 46.93
CA VAL A 76 -24.37 -11.64 46.27
C VAL A 76 -24.69 -11.62 44.78
N GLN A 77 -24.62 -10.45 44.15
CA GLN A 77 -24.76 -10.34 42.71
C GLN A 77 -23.40 -10.55 42.04
N VAL A 78 -23.36 -11.39 40.99
CA VAL A 78 -22.13 -11.70 40.24
C VAL A 78 -21.44 -10.42 39.76
N GLU A 79 -22.21 -9.42 39.35
CA GLU A 79 -21.73 -8.15 38.81
C GLU A 79 -20.98 -7.28 39.84
N THR A 80 -21.23 -7.48 41.15
CA THR A 80 -20.69 -6.64 42.23
C THR A 80 -19.79 -7.40 43.21
N ALA A 81 -19.64 -8.72 43.05
CA ALA A 81 -18.96 -9.62 43.99
C ALA A 81 -17.41 -9.52 44.05
N ARG A 82 -16.79 -8.39 43.65
CA ARG A 82 -15.32 -8.24 43.69
C ARG A 82 -14.78 -8.37 45.11
N GLY A 83 -14.07 -9.46 45.40
CA GLY A 83 -13.37 -9.69 46.66
C GLY A 83 -14.21 -10.25 47.81
N VAL A 84 -15.40 -10.79 47.52
CA VAL A 84 -16.22 -11.50 48.52
C VAL A 84 -15.89 -13.00 48.46
N GLU A 85 -15.52 -13.61 49.58
CA GLU A 85 -15.32 -15.08 49.68
C GLU A 85 -16.66 -15.85 49.58
N GLU A 86 -16.65 -16.86 48.71
CA GLU A 86 -17.61 -17.97 48.49
C GLU A 86 -19.03 -17.81 49.06
N ALA A 87 -19.83 -16.91 48.49
CA ALA A 87 -21.26 -16.93 48.70
C ALA A 87 -21.86 -18.26 48.17
N ARG A 88 -22.60 -18.94 49.03
CA ARG A 88 -23.25 -20.22 48.70
C ARG A 88 -24.28 -20.09 47.58
N TRP A 89 -24.93 -18.94 47.47
CA TRP A 89 -25.91 -18.60 46.44
C TRP A 89 -25.55 -17.26 45.84
N GLU A 90 -25.68 -17.14 44.53
CA GLU A 90 -25.44 -15.91 43.80
C GLU A 90 -26.63 -15.59 42.90
N THR A 91 -26.73 -14.32 42.49
CA THR A 91 -27.71 -13.88 41.50
C THR A 91 -27.03 -13.25 40.30
N ALA A 92 -27.56 -13.50 39.11
CA ALA A 92 -27.16 -12.84 37.87
C ALA A 92 -28.40 -12.42 37.07
N ASN A 93 -28.24 -11.47 36.16
CA ASN A 93 -29.29 -11.03 35.23
C ASN A 93 -28.81 -11.02 33.76
N PHE A 94 -27.83 -11.87 33.45
CA PHE A 94 -27.36 -12.13 32.10
C PHE A 94 -27.12 -13.62 31.86
N ASP A 95 -27.10 -14.02 30.59
CA ASP A 95 -26.84 -15.39 30.17
C ASP A 95 -25.35 -15.75 30.35
N VAL A 96 -25.03 -16.33 31.50
CA VAL A 96 -23.67 -16.70 31.91
C VAL A 96 -23.04 -17.72 30.95
N ASP A 97 -23.79 -18.73 30.52
CA ASP A 97 -23.28 -19.79 29.64
C ASP A 97 -22.90 -19.24 28.27
N SER A 98 -23.80 -18.46 27.66
CA SER A 98 -23.53 -17.82 26.38
C SER A 98 -22.37 -16.83 26.48
N ALA A 99 -22.27 -16.10 27.60
CA ALA A 99 -21.18 -15.15 27.84
C ALA A 99 -19.81 -15.88 27.87
N VAL A 100 -19.70 -16.94 28.65
CA VAL A 100 -18.46 -17.75 28.76
C VAL A 100 -18.09 -18.37 27.42
N GLY A 101 -19.08 -18.91 26.68
CA GLY A 101 -18.86 -19.47 25.34
C GLY A 101 -18.27 -18.44 24.39
N ARG A 102 -18.91 -17.26 24.28
CA ARG A 102 -18.46 -16.18 23.39
C ARG A 102 -17.11 -15.63 23.79
N LEU A 103 -16.83 -15.45 25.09
CA LEU A 103 -15.53 -14.98 25.57
C LEU A 103 -14.41 -15.98 25.23
N ARG A 104 -14.65 -17.29 25.35
CA ARG A 104 -13.69 -18.32 24.93
C ARG A 104 -13.45 -18.27 23.42
N ASP A 105 -14.48 -18.06 22.63
CA ASP A 105 -14.35 -17.96 21.18
C ASP A 105 -13.58 -16.69 20.77
N THR A 106 -13.85 -15.54 21.40
CA THR A 106 -13.05 -14.31 21.23
C THR A 106 -11.59 -14.53 21.61
N ALA A 107 -11.31 -15.18 22.75
CA ALA A 107 -9.94 -15.46 23.19
C ALA A 107 -9.18 -16.40 22.22
N ARG A 108 -9.88 -17.38 21.62
CA ARG A 108 -9.30 -18.25 20.59
C ARG A 108 -9.00 -17.49 19.30
N GLY A 109 -9.88 -16.58 18.88
CA GLY A 109 -9.66 -15.72 17.72
C GLY A 109 -8.39 -14.87 17.88
N LEU A 110 -8.25 -14.22 19.04
CA LEU A 110 -7.07 -13.41 19.37
C LEU A 110 -5.76 -14.20 19.40
N SER A 111 -5.82 -15.47 19.77
CA SER A 111 -4.64 -16.34 19.74
C SER A 111 -4.23 -16.72 18.31
N ALA A 112 -5.11 -16.55 17.33
CA ALA A 112 -4.87 -16.86 15.93
C ALA A 112 -4.41 -15.65 15.10
N ASP A 113 -4.83 -14.43 15.48
CA ASP A 113 -4.41 -13.17 14.88
C ASP A 113 -4.21 -12.10 15.98
N GLU A 114 -2.95 -11.86 16.35
CA GLU A 114 -2.60 -10.94 17.45
C GLU A 114 -2.79 -9.46 17.07
N ASP A 115 -2.88 -9.15 15.77
CA ASP A 115 -3.02 -7.78 15.27
C ASP A 115 -4.49 -7.34 15.09
N GLU A 116 -5.47 -8.26 15.28
CA GLU A 116 -6.90 -7.95 15.16
C GLU A 116 -7.43 -7.20 16.41
N PRO A 117 -8.15 -6.06 16.25
CA PRO A 117 -8.69 -5.32 17.38
C PRO A 117 -9.73 -6.14 18.16
N VAL A 118 -9.47 -6.32 19.47
CA VAL A 118 -10.34 -7.09 20.37
C VAL A 118 -11.70 -6.42 20.53
N THR A 119 -12.78 -7.11 20.16
CA THR A 119 -14.15 -6.71 20.51
C THR A 119 -14.71 -7.68 21.53
N LEU A 120 -15.08 -7.19 22.72
CA LEU A 120 -15.77 -8.00 23.72
C LEU A 120 -17.17 -8.37 23.21
N PRO A 121 -17.61 -9.64 23.35
CA PRO A 121 -18.93 -10.03 22.92
C PRO A 121 -20.01 -9.33 23.74
N ALA A 122 -21.10 -8.94 23.09
CA ALA A 122 -22.28 -8.45 23.78
C ALA A 122 -22.87 -9.54 24.69
N LEU A 123 -23.16 -9.17 25.92
CA LEU A 123 -23.89 -9.99 26.88
C LEU A 123 -25.39 -9.90 26.58
N ARG A 124 -26.12 -10.98 26.91
CA ARG A 124 -27.58 -11.03 26.76
C ARG A 124 -28.22 -10.93 28.14
N SER A 125 -29.17 -10.01 28.32
CA SER A 125 -29.97 -9.91 29.53
C SER A 125 -30.87 -11.12 29.69
N THR A 126 -30.97 -11.58 30.93
CA THR A 126 -31.94 -12.58 31.39
C THR A 126 -32.60 -12.04 32.64
N GLY A 127 -33.83 -12.44 32.94
CA GLY A 127 -34.39 -12.07 34.23
C GLY A 127 -33.63 -12.68 35.41
N PRO A 128 -33.96 -12.28 36.66
CA PRO A 128 -33.23 -12.70 37.86
C PRO A 128 -33.01 -14.21 37.95
N MET A 129 -31.73 -14.59 38.02
CA MET A 129 -31.26 -15.96 38.06
C MET A 129 -30.72 -16.31 39.46
N LEU A 130 -30.99 -17.53 39.93
CA LEU A 130 -30.40 -18.10 41.14
C LEU A 130 -29.33 -19.12 40.75
N LEU A 131 -28.10 -18.82 41.15
CA LEU A 131 -26.92 -19.63 40.91
C LEU A 131 -26.50 -20.32 42.20
N ARG A 132 -26.14 -21.60 42.12
CA ARG A 132 -25.61 -22.36 43.25
C ARG A 132 -24.14 -22.68 42.99
N HIS A 133 -23.25 -21.89 43.60
CA HIS A 133 -21.82 -22.13 43.51
C HIS A 133 -21.44 -23.51 44.09
N GLY A 134 -20.59 -24.25 43.37
CA GLY A 134 -20.10 -25.55 43.82
C GLY A 134 -21.19 -26.63 43.88
N ARG A 135 -22.21 -26.55 43.03
CA ARG A 135 -23.36 -27.49 43.04
C ARG A 135 -22.96 -28.95 42.86
N GLU A 136 -21.85 -29.24 42.18
CA GLU A 136 -21.30 -30.59 42.06
C GLU A 136 -21.00 -31.21 43.44
N HIS A 137 -20.36 -30.45 44.33
CA HIS A 137 -20.04 -30.91 45.69
C HIS A 137 -21.33 -31.18 46.49
N ASP A 138 -22.35 -30.34 46.33
CA ASP A 138 -23.65 -30.53 46.97
C ASP A 138 -24.33 -31.84 46.52
N LEU A 139 -24.41 -32.05 45.20
CA LEU A 139 -25.04 -33.22 44.62
C LEU A 139 -24.27 -34.51 44.96
N THR A 140 -22.93 -34.44 45.00
CA THR A 140 -22.07 -35.55 45.43
C THR A 140 -22.28 -35.90 46.90
N ALA A 141 -22.36 -34.90 47.77
CA ALA A 141 -22.62 -35.11 49.20
C ALA A 141 -23.99 -35.76 49.43
N ARG A 142 -25.03 -35.29 48.72
CA ARG A 142 -26.37 -35.90 48.76
C ARG A 142 -26.38 -37.34 48.24
N HIS A 143 -25.65 -37.61 47.16
CA HIS A 143 -25.54 -38.97 46.63
C HIS A 143 -24.91 -39.93 47.64
N ARG A 144 -23.81 -39.53 48.28
CA ARG A 144 -23.18 -40.32 49.36
C ARG A 144 -24.11 -40.54 50.55
N ALA A 145 -24.88 -39.52 50.94
CA ALA A 145 -25.87 -39.65 52.01
C ALA A 145 -26.96 -40.66 51.65
N ALA A 146 -27.46 -40.61 50.41
CA ALA A 146 -28.45 -41.57 49.90
C ALA A 146 -27.89 -43.01 49.80
N GLU A 147 -26.63 -43.18 49.38
CA GLU A 147 -25.95 -44.49 49.40
C GLU A 147 -25.82 -45.04 50.82
N ALA A 148 -25.44 -44.19 51.79
CA ALA A 148 -25.38 -44.59 53.19
C ALA A 148 -26.75 -45.03 53.72
N MET A 149 -27.82 -44.29 53.40
CA MET A 149 -29.19 -44.66 53.78
C MET A 149 -29.65 -45.97 53.12
N ALA A 150 -29.23 -46.26 51.89
CA ALA A 150 -29.56 -47.49 51.19
C ALA A 150 -28.89 -48.75 51.81
N THR A 151 -27.92 -48.58 52.70
CA THR A 151 -27.27 -49.70 53.42
C THR A 151 -27.95 -50.08 54.73
N LEU A 152 -28.99 -49.34 55.15
CA LEU A 152 -29.80 -49.67 56.33
C LEU A 152 -30.64 -50.93 56.08
N ASP A 153 -30.86 -51.72 57.13
CA ASP A 153 -31.65 -52.97 57.06
C ASP A 153 -33.14 -52.72 56.71
N GLY A 154 -33.62 -51.49 56.90
CA GLY A 154 -34.94 -51.02 56.48
C GLY A 154 -35.11 -49.50 56.66
N MET A 155 -36.16 -48.93 56.08
CA MET A 155 -36.46 -47.49 56.19
C MET A 155 -36.91 -47.07 57.59
N ALA A 156 -37.29 -48.02 58.45
CA ALA A 156 -37.70 -47.75 59.83
C ALA A 156 -36.57 -47.19 60.72
N ASP A 157 -35.32 -47.48 60.39
CA ASP A 157 -34.13 -47.01 61.12
C ASP A 157 -33.55 -45.70 60.55
N ALA A 158 -34.11 -45.21 59.43
CA ALA A 158 -33.69 -43.94 58.85
C ALA A 158 -34.32 -42.76 59.61
N GLU A 159 -33.52 -41.72 59.83
CA GLU A 159 -33.96 -40.45 60.41
C GLU A 159 -33.78 -39.32 59.39
N LEU A 160 -34.88 -38.72 58.95
CA LEU A 160 -34.94 -37.73 57.88
C LEU A 160 -34.96 -36.29 58.41
N THR A 161 -34.37 -35.38 57.65
CA THR A 161 -34.33 -33.93 57.91
C THR A 161 -34.98 -33.15 56.76
N ALA A 162 -34.96 -31.81 56.82
CA ALA A 162 -35.47 -30.98 55.74
C ALA A 162 -34.80 -31.26 54.38
N ASP A 163 -33.51 -31.60 54.34
CA ASP A 163 -32.78 -31.88 53.09
C ASP A 163 -33.25 -33.16 52.39
N ASP A 164 -33.73 -34.14 53.16
CA ASP A 164 -34.18 -35.45 52.66
C ASP A 164 -35.61 -35.42 52.14
N LEU A 165 -36.39 -34.44 52.61
CA LEU A 165 -37.81 -34.31 52.32
C LEU A 165 -38.13 -33.37 51.15
N VAL A 166 -37.15 -32.96 50.36
CA VAL A 166 -37.34 -32.02 49.24
C VAL A 166 -37.91 -32.72 48.00
N LEU A 167 -39.11 -32.32 47.56
CA LEU A 167 -39.62 -32.64 46.23
C LEU A 167 -39.19 -31.59 45.20
N GLY A 168 -39.24 -30.31 45.58
CA GLY A 168 -38.80 -29.23 44.72
C GLY A 168 -38.86 -27.85 45.34
N TYR A 169 -38.52 -26.83 44.55
CA TYR A 169 -38.56 -25.43 44.98
C TYR A 169 -39.78 -24.71 44.38
N ARG A 170 -40.41 -23.87 45.19
CA ARG A 170 -41.43 -22.89 44.79
C ARG A 170 -40.79 -21.51 44.87
N ILE A 171 -40.40 -20.99 43.71
CA ILE A 171 -39.82 -19.66 43.62
C ILE A 171 -40.95 -18.63 43.71
N ASP A 172 -40.82 -17.70 44.64
CA ASP A 172 -41.64 -16.50 44.70
C ASP A 172 -40.78 -15.29 44.33
N VAL A 173 -41.42 -14.31 43.70
CA VAL A 173 -40.78 -13.06 43.31
C VAL A 173 -41.57 -11.86 43.82
N GLN A 174 -40.86 -10.80 44.15
CA GLN A 174 -41.42 -9.50 44.50
C GLN A 174 -40.66 -8.42 43.73
N CYS A 175 -41.40 -7.44 43.20
CA CYS A 175 -40.82 -6.17 42.75
C CYS A 175 -40.74 -5.23 43.96
N SER A 176 -39.74 -4.36 44.05
CA SER A 176 -39.52 -3.45 45.19
C SER A 176 -40.74 -2.63 45.66
N SER A 177 -41.76 -2.47 44.80
CA SER A 177 -43.02 -1.75 45.08
C SER A 177 -44.26 -2.64 45.30
N GLY A 178 -44.14 -3.97 45.20
CA GLY A 178 -45.25 -4.94 45.25
C GLY A 178 -45.18 -5.90 46.43
N GLY A 179 -46.04 -6.93 46.45
CA GLY A 179 -45.97 -8.05 47.40
C GLY A 179 -45.46 -9.34 46.75
N TRP A 180 -45.21 -10.38 47.55
CA TRP A 180 -44.75 -11.68 47.06
C TRP A 180 -45.76 -12.37 46.14
N MET A 181 -45.30 -12.86 45.00
CA MET A 181 -46.08 -13.64 44.05
C MET A 181 -45.37 -14.96 43.73
N SER A 182 -46.10 -16.08 43.82
CA SER A 182 -45.58 -17.40 43.46
C SER A 182 -45.51 -17.59 41.95
N LEU A 183 -44.33 -17.97 41.45
CA LEU A 183 -44.11 -18.35 40.05
C LEU A 183 -44.64 -19.76 39.74
N ALA A 184 -44.99 -20.52 40.78
CA ALA A 184 -45.43 -21.90 40.70
C ALA A 184 -46.95 -22.08 40.83
N ARG A 185 -47.71 -21.00 41.06
CA ARG A 185 -49.16 -21.07 41.29
C ARG A 185 -49.94 -21.24 39.99
N ARG A 186 -50.87 -22.21 39.95
CA ARG A 186 -51.70 -22.54 38.77
C ARG A 186 -53.07 -23.08 39.17
N LEU A 187 -54.03 -23.01 38.24
CA LEU A 187 -55.28 -23.76 38.30
C LEU A 187 -55.10 -25.05 37.49
N ALA A 188 -55.33 -26.20 38.12
CA ALA A 188 -55.12 -27.50 37.49
C ALA A 188 -56.43 -28.28 37.33
N THR A 189 -56.58 -28.91 36.18
CA THR A 189 -57.61 -29.92 35.93
C THR A 189 -56.92 -31.20 35.43
N TYR A 190 -57.23 -32.33 36.04
CA TYR A 190 -56.64 -33.64 35.73
C TYR A 190 -57.70 -34.59 35.17
N PHE A 191 -57.34 -35.40 34.20
CA PHE A 191 -58.21 -36.38 33.55
C PHE A 191 -57.54 -37.75 33.51
N VAL A 192 -58.31 -38.82 33.75
CA VAL A 192 -57.88 -40.21 33.54
C VAL A 192 -58.95 -40.95 32.74
N GLY A 193 -58.57 -41.53 31.61
CA GLY A 193 -59.51 -42.22 30.71
C GLY A 193 -60.65 -41.32 30.20
N GLY A 194 -60.44 -40.01 30.16
CA GLY A 194 -61.43 -39.00 29.78
C GLY A 194 -62.24 -38.41 30.94
N GLU A 195 -62.21 -39.01 32.12
CA GLU A 195 -62.95 -38.55 33.31
C GLU A 195 -62.10 -37.63 34.18
N ALA A 196 -62.69 -36.55 34.70
CA ALA A 196 -61.98 -35.60 35.56
C ALA A 196 -61.73 -36.18 36.95
N ILE A 197 -60.50 -36.04 37.47
CA ILE A 197 -60.13 -36.43 38.83
C ILE A 197 -60.12 -35.19 39.74
N GLY A 198 -60.92 -35.24 40.81
CA GLY A 198 -61.00 -34.17 41.80
C GLY A 198 -61.82 -32.98 41.32
N VAL A 199 -61.49 -31.79 41.82
CA VAL A 199 -62.19 -30.54 41.47
C VAL A 199 -61.51 -29.90 40.25
N PRO A 200 -62.23 -29.61 39.14
CA PRO A 200 -61.67 -28.88 38.01
C PRO A 200 -61.17 -27.48 38.41
N ASN A 201 -60.13 -27.00 37.73
CA ASN A 201 -59.47 -25.71 38.00
C ASN A 201 -59.09 -25.51 39.47
N ARG A 202 -58.67 -26.58 40.15
CA ARG A 202 -58.21 -26.51 41.53
C ARG A 202 -56.93 -25.68 41.60
N ALA A 203 -56.91 -24.67 42.46
CA ALA A 203 -55.69 -23.92 42.75
C ALA A 203 -54.68 -24.84 43.44
N GLU A 204 -53.48 -24.89 42.87
CA GLU A 204 -52.33 -25.61 43.41
C GLU A 204 -51.03 -24.88 43.08
N GLU A 205 -49.95 -25.31 43.71
CA GLU A 205 -48.59 -24.86 43.38
C GLU A 205 -47.79 -26.05 42.86
N GLY A 206 -47.18 -25.89 41.68
CA GLY A 206 -46.17 -26.81 41.20
C GLY A 206 -44.82 -26.58 41.87
N GLN A 207 -43.75 -27.09 41.27
CA GLN A 207 -42.39 -26.95 41.77
C GLN A 207 -41.39 -27.11 40.63
N ILE A 208 -40.23 -26.45 40.74
CA ILE A 208 -39.06 -26.76 39.92
C ILE A 208 -38.21 -27.82 40.61
N LYS A 209 -37.45 -28.59 39.83
CA LYS A 209 -36.59 -29.67 40.34
C LYS A 209 -35.21 -29.13 40.73
N PRO A 210 -34.85 -29.09 42.02
CA PRO A 210 -33.60 -28.50 42.49
C PRO A 210 -32.37 -29.36 42.21
N HIS A 211 -32.55 -30.60 41.75
CA HIS A 211 -31.46 -31.54 41.45
C HIS A 211 -31.62 -32.15 40.06
N ALA A 212 -32.19 -31.39 39.12
CA ALA A 212 -32.29 -31.84 37.73
C ALA A 212 -30.88 -32.05 37.15
N MET A 213 -30.64 -33.23 36.61
CA MET A 213 -29.41 -33.59 35.92
C MET A 213 -29.74 -34.17 34.54
N ARG A 214 -28.86 -33.95 33.59
CA ARG A 214 -28.91 -34.59 32.27
C ARG A 214 -27.78 -35.60 32.16
N ARG A 215 -28.05 -36.76 31.55
CA ARG A 215 -27.00 -37.70 31.18
C ARG A 215 -26.36 -37.27 29.86
N ASP A 216 -25.04 -37.16 29.84
CA ASP A 216 -24.27 -36.93 28.62
C ASP A 216 -24.45 -38.11 27.66
N THR A 217 -24.72 -37.81 26.39
CA THR A 217 -24.98 -38.80 25.36
C THR A 217 -23.70 -39.48 24.86
N LYS A 218 -22.52 -38.88 25.08
CA LYS A 218 -21.24 -39.41 24.60
C LYS A 218 -20.44 -40.15 25.68
N GLY A 219 -20.45 -39.67 26.92
CA GLY A 219 -19.67 -40.23 28.04
C GLY A 219 -20.49 -40.83 29.18
N GLY A 220 -21.82 -40.71 29.17
CA GLY A 220 -22.70 -41.27 30.20
C GLY A 220 -22.62 -40.57 31.57
N ALA A 221 -21.80 -39.53 31.71
CA ALA A 221 -21.69 -38.71 32.91
C ALA A 221 -22.99 -37.94 33.19
N LEU A 222 -23.25 -37.63 34.46
CA LEU A 222 -24.37 -36.77 34.86
C LEU A 222 -23.88 -35.33 34.89
N LEU A 223 -24.59 -34.45 34.17
CA LEU A 223 -24.32 -33.03 34.06
C LEU A 223 -25.43 -32.27 34.79
N GLY A 224 -25.04 -31.42 35.74
CA GLY A 224 -25.91 -30.45 36.41
C GLY A 224 -25.37 -29.05 36.19
N ASP A 225 -26.27 -28.10 35.94
CA ASP A 225 -25.95 -26.68 35.79
C ASP A 225 -25.79 -26.03 37.17
N GLU A 226 -25.00 -24.98 37.33
CA GLU A 226 -25.03 -24.16 38.55
C GLU A 226 -26.29 -23.27 38.61
N VAL A 227 -26.91 -22.98 37.46
CA VAL A 227 -28.21 -22.33 37.37
C VAL A 227 -29.30 -23.22 37.96
N VAL A 228 -29.94 -22.76 39.04
CA VAL A 228 -31.04 -23.47 39.71
C VAL A 228 -32.39 -23.02 39.18
N ALA A 229 -32.56 -21.71 39.00
CA ALA A 229 -33.79 -21.10 38.48
C ALA A 229 -33.48 -19.78 37.78
N CYS A 230 -34.24 -19.43 36.74
CA CYS A 230 -34.17 -18.13 36.07
C CYS A 230 -35.57 -17.62 35.77
N TRP A 231 -35.97 -16.51 36.38
CA TRP A 231 -37.29 -15.93 36.14
C TRP A 231 -37.25 -14.95 34.96
N ASP A 232 -37.72 -15.39 33.80
CA ASP A 232 -37.73 -14.63 32.54
C ASP A 232 -38.96 -13.72 32.37
N GLY A 233 -39.68 -13.40 33.45
CA GLY A 233 -40.94 -12.66 33.43
C GLY A 233 -42.20 -13.52 33.26
N TRP A 234 -42.08 -14.86 33.26
CA TRP A 234 -43.24 -15.77 33.22
C TRP A 234 -43.24 -16.83 34.34
N SER A 235 -44.29 -17.65 34.40
CA SER A 235 -44.42 -18.73 35.38
C SER A 235 -43.46 -19.89 35.10
N HIS A 236 -42.84 -20.45 36.14
CA HIS A 236 -41.96 -21.63 36.02
C HIS A 236 -42.69 -22.94 35.74
N VAL A 237 -44.02 -22.98 35.92
CA VAL A 237 -44.80 -24.22 35.84
C VAL A 237 -45.83 -24.19 34.70
N LEU A 238 -45.85 -23.12 33.90
CA LEU A 238 -46.74 -22.94 32.77
C LEU A 238 -45.92 -22.58 31.52
N PRO A 239 -46.26 -23.13 30.34
CA PRO A 239 -45.68 -22.66 29.10
C PRO A 239 -46.06 -21.20 28.85
N ARG A 240 -45.17 -20.44 28.20
CA ARG A 240 -45.45 -19.06 27.80
C ARG A 240 -46.51 -19.06 26.68
N PRO A 241 -47.57 -18.24 26.76
CA PRO A 241 -48.57 -18.15 25.71
C PRO A 241 -47.94 -17.72 24.39
N SER A 242 -48.30 -18.40 23.29
CA SER A 242 -47.94 -17.97 21.94
C SER A 242 -48.99 -16.99 21.42
N LEU A 243 -48.57 -15.79 21.04
CA LEU A 243 -49.44 -14.78 20.42
C LEU A 243 -49.88 -15.16 18.99
N LEU A 244 -49.19 -16.12 18.36
CA LEU A 244 -49.49 -16.60 17.00
C LEU A 244 -50.37 -17.86 16.97
N ALA A 245 -50.57 -18.52 18.11
CA ALA A 245 -51.40 -19.72 18.18
C ALA A 245 -52.86 -19.34 18.46
N ALA A 246 -53.77 -19.64 17.52
CA ALA A 246 -55.20 -19.33 17.62
C ALA A 246 -55.93 -20.04 18.79
N ASN A 247 -55.27 -20.99 19.48
CA ASN A 247 -55.79 -21.70 20.65
C ASN A 247 -54.73 -21.71 21.76
N ALA A 248 -54.58 -20.59 22.48
CA ALA A 248 -53.63 -20.45 23.59
C ALA A 248 -54.16 -20.98 24.95
N ASN A 249 -55.16 -21.88 24.94
CA ASN A 249 -55.50 -22.64 26.15
C ASN A 249 -54.47 -23.76 26.28
N GLY A 250 -53.68 -23.72 27.36
CA GLY A 250 -52.54 -24.61 27.63
C GLY A 250 -52.76 -26.02 27.08
N ALA A 251 -52.01 -26.36 26.02
CA ALA A 251 -52.13 -27.65 25.37
C ALA A 251 -52.04 -28.77 26.42
N ALA A 252 -52.94 -29.76 26.32
CA ALA A 252 -52.88 -30.92 27.19
C ALA A 252 -51.52 -31.61 27.01
N ALA A 253 -50.64 -31.48 28.00
CA ALA A 253 -49.37 -32.19 27.97
C ALA A 253 -49.66 -33.67 28.25
N ASN A 254 -49.20 -34.55 27.35
CA ASN A 254 -49.28 -35.99 27.54
C ASN A 254 -47.94 -36.47 28.14
N PRO A 255 -47.93 -37.48 29.02
CA PRO A 255 -46.69 -38.07 29.50
C PRO A 255 -45.88 -38.65 28.33
N LEU A 256 -44.57 -38.35 28.27
CA LEU A 256 -43.62 -38.92 27.29
C LEU A 256 -43.45 -40.44 27.44
N ILE A 257 -43.99 -41.03 28.50
CA ILE A 257 -43.95 -42.46 28.83
C ILE A 257 -45.34 -43.05 28.64
N ARG A 258 -45.46 -44.16 27.91
CA ARG A 258 -46.74 -44.90 27.77
C ARG A 258 -47.13 -45.51 29.11
N LEU A 259 -48.10 -44.89 29.78
CA LEU A 259 -48.76 -45.46 30.94
C LEU A 259 -49.84 -46.47 30.51
N PRO A 260 -50.19 -47.47 31.34
CA PRO A 260 -51.27 -48.43 31.03
C PRO A 260 -52.68 -47.79 30.98
N TYR A 261 -52.78 -46.50 31.28
CA TYR A 261 -54.00 -45.68 31.24
C TYR A 261 -53.63 -44.27 30.76
N GLU A 262 -54.57 -43.59 30.11
CA GLU A 262 -54.36 -42.22 29.61
C GLU A 262 -54.59 -41.19 30.71
N ILE A 263 -53.55 -40.42 31.06
CA ILE A 263 -53.64 -39.27 31.96
C ILE A 263 -53.40 -38.01 31.16
N ARG A 264 -54.29 -37.01 31.29
CA ARG A 264 -54.11 -35.67 30.71
C ARG A 264 -54.32 -34.61 31.79
N TRP A 265 -53.74 -33.43 31.58
CA TRP A 265 -53.99 -32.28 32.45
C TRP A 265 -54.01 -30.98 31.65
N THR A 266 -54.74 -30.00 32.18
CA THR A 266 -54.77 -28.64 31.69
C THR A 266 -54.40 -27.71 32.84
N PHE A 267 -53.46 -26.80 32.58
CA PHE A 267 -53.03 -25.80 33.55
C PHE A 267 -53.33 -24.39 33.04
N LEU A 268 -53.92 -23.57 33.90
CA LEU A 268 -54.16 -22.15 33.67
C LEU A 268 -53.43 -21.33 34.72
N ARG A 269 -53.09 -20.08 34.39
CA ARG A 269 -52.49 -19.17 35.38
C ARG A 269 -53.55 -18.73 36.40
N ASP A 270 -53.18 -18.75 37.67
CA ASP A 270 -53.99 -18.22 38.78
C ASP A 270 -53.48 -16.84 39.20
N GLY A 271 -54.12 -15.79 38.70
CA GLY A 271 -53.74 -14.38 38.94
C GLY A 271 -52.66 -13.83 37.99
N ILE A 272 -52.14 -12.65 38.30
CA ILE A 272 -51.10 -11.96 37.53
C ILE A 272 -49.70 -12.23 38.11
N LEU A 273 -48.65 -11.86 37.38
CA LEU A 273 -47.26 -11.87 37.85
C LEU A 273 -46.69 -10.44 37.80
N PRO A 274 -45.63 -10.14 38.56
CA PRO A 274 -44.95 -8.86 38.41
C PRO A 274 -44.38 -8.74 37.00
N GLU A 275 -44.41 -7.54 36.44
CA GLU A 275 -43.78 -7.23 35.16
C GLU A 275 -42.26 -7.21 35.33
N LEU A 276 -41.53 -7.93 34.48
CA LEU A 276 -40.07 -7.83 34.38
C LEU A 276 -39.69 -6.61 33.51
N ARG A 277 -39.12 -5.57 34.12
CA ARG A 277 -38.84 -4.27 33.48
C ARG A 277 -37.45 -3.77 33.85
N PHE A 278 -36.71 -3.34 32.83
CA PHE A 278 -35.46 -2.64 33.05
C PHE A 278 -35.69 -1.40 33.91
N GLY A 279 -34.74 -1.08 34.78
CA GLY A 279 -34.87 0.04 35.71
C GLY A 279 -35.53 -0.32 37.04
N ARG A 280 -36.20 -1.48 37.13
CA ARG A 280 -36.77 -2.01 38.38
C ARG A 280 -35.80 -2.97 39.07
N ALA A 281 -36.12 -3.33 40.30
CA ALA A 281 -35.34 -4.29 41.07
C ALA A 281 -36.25 -5.31 41.75
N TYR A 282 -35.78 -6.55 41.84
CA TYR A 282 -36.57 -7.72 42.22
C TYR A 282 -35.91 -8.49 43.34
N GLN A 283 -36.73 -9.16 44.15
CA GLN A 283 -36.28 -10.05 45.21
C GLN A 283 -36.84 -11.44 44.96
N LEU A 284 -36.03 -12.46 45.23
CA LEU A 284 -36.41 -13.86 45.07
C LEU A 284 -36.40 -14.56 46.43
N ARG A 285 -37.30 -15.52 46.61
CA ARG A 285 -37.23 -16.49 47.70
C ARG A 285 -37.66 -17.86 47.19
N ALA A 286 -37.21 -18.92 47.86
CA ALA A 286 -37.53 -20.28 47.46
C ALA A 286 -38.12 -21.07 48.65
N ARG A 287 -39.44 -21.31 48.61
CA ARG A 287 -40.14 -22.21 49.54
C ARG A 287 -39.90 -23.66 49.15
N ILE A 288 -39.70 -24.54 50.13
CA ILE A 288 -39.59 -25.97 49.90
C ILE A 288 -40.98 -26.57 49.66
N ALA A 289 -41.14 -27.28 48.55
CA ALA A 289 -42.21 -28.26 48.38
C ALA A 289 -41.69 -29.61 48.91
N ASP A 290 -42.31 -30.12 49.97
CA ASP A 290 -41.91 -31.41 50.55
C ASP A 290 -42.31 -32.61 49.65
N VAL A 291 -41.90 -33.83 50.00
CA VAL A 291 -42.21 -35.07 49.25
C VAL A 291 -43.69 -35.34 49.02
N THR A 292 -44.57 -34.73 49.82
CA THR A 292 -46.03 -34.80 49.70
C THR A 292 -46.63 -33.58 48.99
N GLY A 293 -45.79 -32.66 48.51
CA GLY A 293 -46.21 -31.38 47.95
C GLY A 293 -46.79 -30.40 48.97
N GLY A 294 -46.52 -30.60 50.26
CA GLY A 294 -46.83 -29.67 51.35
C GLY A 294 -45.79 -28.53 51.44
N GLY A 295 -45.40 -28.16 52.64
CA GLY A 295 -44.52 -27.03 52.94
C GLY A 295 -45.26 -25.70 53.16
N LEU A 296 -44.47 -24.63 53.34
CA LEU A 296 -44.96 -23.30 53.70
C LEU A 296 -45.91 -22.72 52.66
N ARG A 297 -46.93 -21.98 53.12
CA ARG A 297 -47.83 -21.17 52.27
C ARG A 297 -47.21 -19.82 51.94
N LEU A 298 -47.70 -19.19 50.87
CA LEU A 298 -47.18 -17.91 50.36
C LEU A 298 -47.18 -16.77 51.41
N ASN A 299 -48.19 -16.72 52.28
CA ASN A 299 -48.39 -15.61 53.21
C ASN A 299 -47.96 -15.93 54.65
N GLU A 300 -47.21 -17.01 54.86
CA GLU A 300 -46.69 -17.35 56.19
C GLU A 300 -45.48 -16.45 56.54
N PRO A 301 -45.48 -15.73 57.68
CA PRO A 301 -44.45 -14.75 58.01
C PRO A 301 -43.02 -15.30 58.00
N VAL A 302 -42.83 -16.57 58.37
CA VAL A 302 -41.53 -17.24 58.38
C VAL A 302 -40.87 -17.29 57.00
N ALA A 303 -41.67 -17.24 55.91
CA ALA A 303 -41.18 -17.25 54.53
C ALA A 303 -40.45 -15.95 54.13
N ASP A 304 -40.55 -14.86 54.91
CA ASP A 304 -39.87 -13.59 54.61
C ASP A 304 -38.42 -13.54 55.11
N THR A 305 -37.98 -14.53 55.89
CA THR A 305 -36.70 -14.48 56.64
C THR A 305 -35.46 -14.89 55.84
N CYS A 306 -35.64 -15.44 54.64
CA CYS A 306 -34.61 -16.11 53.84
C CYS A 306 -34.57 -15.61 52.38
N ALA A 307 -35.12 -14.43 52.09
CA ALA A 307 -35.14 -13.86 50.74
C ALA A 307 -33.75 -13.37 50.29
N SER A 308 -33.53 -13.33 48.97
CA SER A 308 -32.31 -12.79 48.36
C SER A 308 -32.10 -11.32 48.68
N LEU A 309 -30.92 -10.76 48.40
CA LEU A 309 -30.79 -9.31 48.25
C LEU A 309 -31.62 -8.82 47.05
N LEU A 310 -31.88 -7.51 47.02
CA LEU A 310 -32.58 -6.88 45.91
C LEU A 310 -31.68 -6.89 44.66
N VAL A 311 -32.20 -7.41 43.55
CA VAL A 311 -31.51 -7.60 42.27
C VAL A 311 -31.96 -6.51 41.29
N PRO A 312 -31.15 -5.47 41.00
CA PRO A 312 -31.44 -4.51 39.94
C PRO A 312 -31.49 -5.23 38.58
N TYR A 313 -32.52 -4.95 37.78
CA TYR A 313 -32.66 -5.51 36.44
C TYR A 313 -32.29 -4.45 35.40
N ARG A 314 -31.20 -4.71 34.67
CA ARG A 314 -30.61 -3.81 33.68
C ARG A 314 -30.33 -4.56 32.37
N ARG A 315 -30.31 -3.80 31.29
CA ARG A 315 -30.00 -4.21 29.93
C ARG A 315 -28.49 -4.38 29.77
N HIS A 316 -28.10 -5.52 29.23
CA HIS A 316 -26.73 -5.89 28.92
C HIS A 316 -26.44 -5.77 27.42
N GLU A 317 -27.46 -5.94 26.58
CA GLU A 317 -27.34 -5.77 25.14
C GLU A 317 -27.03 -4.32 24.78
N PRO A 318 -26.09 -4.06 23.86
CA PRO A 318 -25.87 -2.71 23.34
C PRO A 318 -27.12 -2.19 22.61
N LEU A 319 -27.20 -0.87 22.47
CA LEU A 319 -28.01 -0.20 21.46
C LEU A 319 -27.26 -0.31 20.12
N PRO A 320 -27.76 -1.10 19.14
CA PRO A 320 -27.07 -1.28 17.87
C PRO A 320 -26.91 0.04 17.10
N PRO A 321 -25.93 0.17 16.18
CA PRO A 321 -25.86 1.31 15.30
C PRO A 321 -27.08 1.38 14.36
N PRO A 322 -27.35 2.55 13.74
CA PRO A 322 -28.40 2.68 12.74
C PRO A 322 -28.22 1.68 11.61
N GLN A 323 -29.32 1.15 11.08
CA GLN A 323 -29.26 0.26 9.94
C GLN A 323 -28.97 1.06 8.66
N LEU A 324 -27.98 0.59 7.89
CA LEU A 324 -27.62 1.15 6.60
C LEU A 324 -28.43 0.44 5.50
N ALA A 325 -29.46 1.11 4.99
CA ALA A 325 -30.26 0.64 3.87
C ALA A 325 -29.85 1.36 2.55
N LEU A 326 -30.09 0.70 1.42
CA LEU A 326 -29.87 1.29 0.11
C LEU A 326 -31.05 2.20 -0.27
N THR A 327 -30.77 3.29 -1.00
CA THR A 327 -31.76 4.32 -1.36
C THR A 327 -32.78 3.84 -2.41
N THR A 328 -32.49 2.75 -3.12
CA THR A 328 -33.37 2.13 -4.11
C THR A 328 -34.28 1.09 -3.44
N GLY A 329 -35.59 1.28 -3.62
CA GLY A 329 -36.67 0.68 -2.81
C GLY A 329 -36.80 -0.86 -2.85
N PRO A 330 -37.73 -1.41 -2.04
CA PRO A 330 -37.94 -2.84 -1.94
C PRO A 330 -38.43 -3.37 -3.29
N LEU A 331 -37.87 -4.50 -3.73
CA LEU A 331 -38.11 -5.21 -5.01
C LEU A 331 -37.15 -4.90 -6.17
N THR A 332 -35.84 -4.98 -5.95
CA THR A 332 -34.95 -5.60 -6.95
C THR A 332 -33.91 -6.49 -6.27
N PRO A 333 -33.88 -7.80 -6.56
CA PRO A 333 -32.84 -8.67 -6.04
C PRO A 333 -31.54 -8.32 -6.76
N GLN A 334 -30.58 -7.74 -6.02
CA GLN A 334 -29.27 -7.23 -6.46
C GLN A 334 -29.26 -5.78 -6.96
N VAL A 335 -29.37 -4.82 -6.03
CA VAL A 335 -28.83 -3.48 -6.28
C VAL A 335 -27.31 -3.65 -6.48
N LYS A 336 -26.82 -3.34 -7.68
CA LYS A 336 -25.39 -3.32 -7.97
C LYS A 336 -24.83 -2.01 -7.42
N LEU A 337 -23.80 -2.06 -6.59
CA LEU A 337 -23.15 -0.87 -6.02
C LEU A 337 -21.99 -0.34 -6.87
N GLY A 338 -21.84 -0.88 -8.09
CA GLY A 338 -20.73 -0.62 -8.98
C GLY A 338 -19.37 -1.10 -8.43
N PRO A 339 -18.28 -0.94 -9.20
CA PRO A 339 -16.94 -1.36 -8.78
C PRO A 339 -16.47 -0.62 -7.54
N GLY A 340 -15.93 -1.38 -6.58
CA GLY A 340 -15.47 -0.88 -5.29
C GLY A 340 -16.58 -0.39 -4.35
N GLY A 341 -17.86 -0.57 -4.69
CA GLY A 341 -18.96 -0.24 -3.78
C GLY A 341 -19.37 -1.39 -2.89
N THR A 342 -19.62 -1.13 -1.60
CA THR A 342 -20.19 -2.09 -0.64
C THR A 342 -21.23 -1.37 0.24
N PRO A 343 -22.10 -2.07 1.00
CA PRO A 343 -23.04 -1.41 1.91
C PRO A 343 -22.38 -0.38 2.85
N THR A 344 -21.13 -0.63 3.25
CA THR A 344 -20.31 0.24 4.11
C THR A 344 -19.21 1.01 3.35
N GLN A 345 -19.18 0.99 2.01
CA GLN A 345 -18.23 1.75 1.19
C GLN A 345 -18.95 2.53 0.09
N LEU A 346 -19.07 3.85 0.29
CA LEU A 346 -19.69 4.78 -0.66
C LEU A 346 -18.62 5.37 -1.57
N VAL A 347 -18.93 5.50 -2.85
CA VAL A 347 -17.98 5.91 -3.88
C VAL A 347 -18.62 6.91 -4.82
N ILE A 348 -17.98 8.08 -4.95
CA ILE A 348 -18.20 9.00 -6.08
C ILE A 348 -16.98 8.93 -7.01
N ARG A 349 -17.22 9.04 -8.32
CA ARG A 349 -16.20 8.86 -9.35
C ARG A 349 -16.05 10.14 -10.14
N SER A 350 -14.82 10.55 -10.40
CA SER A 350 -14.50 11.70 -11.25
C SER A 350 -13.29 11.41 -12.13
N ASP A 351 -12.97 12.33 -13.03
CA ASP A 351 -11.78 12.27 -13.87
C ASP A 351 -11.16 13.66 -13.99
N ARG A 352 -9.93 13.75 -14.48
CA ARG A 352 -9.21 15.01 -14.61
C ARG A 352 -9.98 15.98 -15.51
N GLY A 353 -10.38 17.11 -14.93
CA GLY A 353 -11.18 18.14 -15.60
C GLY A 353 -12.68 17.87 -15.65
N LEU A 354 -13.17 16.80 -14.99
CA LEU A 354 -14.59 16.48 -14.85
C LEU A 354 -14.95 16.36 -13.37
N THR A 355 -16.03 17.04 -12.96
CA THR A 355 -16.60 16.84 -11.62
C THR A 355 -17.25 15.47 -11.50
N ALA A 356 -17.52 15.02 -10.28
CA ALA A 356 -18.19 13.73 -10.06
C ALA A 356 -19.57 13.65 -10.74
N ALA A 357 -20.33 14.75 -10.71
CA ALA A 357 -21.62 14.85 -11.39
C ALA A 357 -21.48 14.75 -12.92
N GLN A 358 -20.52 15.48 -13.52
CA GLN A 358 -20.26 15.42 -14.96
C GLN A 358 -19.77 14.04 -15.41
N PHE A 359 -18.99 13.35 -14.56
CA PHE A 359 -18.55 11.99 -14.83
C PHE A 359 -19.73 11.02 -14.82
N ALA A 360 -20.60 11.08 -13.81
CA ALA A 360 -21.80 10.25 -13.72
C ALA A 360 -22.73 10.45 -14.93
N GLU A 361 -22.97 11.70 -15.36
CA GLU A 361 -23.77 12.01 -16.56
C GLU A 361 -23.20 11.38 -17.85
N ARG A 362 -21.87 11.35 -17.99
CA ARG A 362 -21.18 10.78 -19.17
C ARG A 362 -21.05 9.25 -19.10
N HIS A 363 -21.12 8.68 -17.91
CA HIS A 363 -20.92 7.26 -17.64
C HIS A 363 -22.10 6.68 -16.84
N PRO A 364 -23.33 6.71 -17.40
CA PRO A 364 -24.55 6.28 -16.69
C PRO A 364 -24.59 4.78 -16.39
N HIS A 365 -23.61 4.01 -16.87
CA HIS A 365 -23.47 2.59 -16.57
C HIS A 365 -22.88 2.33 -15.17
N TYR A 366 -22.23 3.32 -14.55
CA TYR A 366 -21.84 3.24 -13.16
C TYR A 366 -23.06 3.50 -12.27
N GLU A 367 -23.41 2.49 -11.47
CA GLU A 367 -24.51 2.59 -10.52
C GLU A 367 -24.21 3.62 -9.43
N ASP A 368 -25.27 4.32 -8.98
CA ASP A 368 -25.19 5.29 -7.90
C ASP A 368 -24.85 4.59 -6.58
N ASN A 369 -23.70 4.96 -6.01
CA ASN A 369 -23.21 4.43 -4.74
C ASN A 369 -22.80 5.57 -3.78
N ASP A 370 -23.47 6.69 -3.90
CA ASP A 370 -23.18 7.93 -3.19
C ASP A 370 -24.08 8.14 -1.97
N SER A 371 -25.06 7.28 -1.71
CA SER A 371 -26.02 7.51 -0.63
C SER A 371 -26.48 6.25 0.12
N ARG A 372 -26.88 6.42 1.39
CA ARG A 372 -27.51 5.40 2.24
C ARG A 372 -28.65 5.98 3.05
N VAL A 373 -29.73 5.22 3.18
CA VAL A 373 -30.81 5.52 4.12
C VAL A 373 -30.41 4.96 5.48
N LEU A 374 -30.37 5.83 6.49
CA LEU A 374 -30.13 5.47 7.87
C LEU A 374 -31.48 5.23 8.54
N LEU A 375 -31.76 3.97 8.87
CA LEU A 375 -32.95 3.59 9.61
C LEU A 375 -32.61 3.50 11.11
N PRO A 376 -33.54 3.90 12.00
CA PRO A 376 -33.42 3.64 13.43
C PRO A 376 -33.13 2.15 13.71
N PRO A 377 -32.31 1.82 14.73
CA PRO A 377 -32.02 0.43 15.05
C PRO A 377 -33.31 -0.29 15.49
N PRO A 378 -33.60 -1.50 14.97
CA PRO A 378 -34.83 -2.22 15.34
C PRO A 378 -34.72 -2.78 16.76
N THR A 379 -35.88 -3.09 17.35
CA THR A 379 -35.98 -3.76 18.64
C THR A 379 -36.59 -5.16 18.53
N SER A 380 -36.31 -5.99 19.53
CA SER A 380 -36.99 -7.28 19.70
C SER A 380 -38.25 -7.11 20.55
N ARG A 381 -39.17 -8.08 20.48
CA ARG A 381 -40.35 -8.12 21.35
C ARG A 381 -39.97 -8.10 22.83
N GLU A 382 -38.97 -8.91 23.19
CA GLU A 382 -38.50 -9.04 24.57
C GLU A 382 -37.96 -7.71 25.10
N LEU A 383 -37.13 -7.00 24.34
CA LEU A 383 -36.60 -5.69 24.73
C LEU A 383 -37.72 -4.65 24.83
N ALA A 384 -38.63 -4.58 23.86
CA ALA A 384 -39.77 -3.65 23.91
C ALA A 384 -40.66 -3.89 25.13
N GLU A 385 -40.98 -5.15 25.45
CA GLU A 385 -41.74 -5.52 26.66
C GLU A 385 -40.98 -5.13 27.94
N GLN A 386 -39.66 -5.39 28.01
CA GLN A 386 -38.84 -5.08 29.19
C GLN A 386 -38.59 -3.58 29.37
N HIS A 387 -38.65 -2.77 28.31
CA HIS A 387 -38.64 -1.31 28.40
C HIS A 387 -40.01 -0.72 28.79
N GLY A 388 -41.08 -1.53 28.84
CA GLY A 388 -42.42 -1.12 29.27
C GLY A 388 -43.22 -0.36 28.21
N VAL A 389 -42.73 -0.29 26.97
CA VAL A 389 -43.40 0.45 25.89
C VAL A 389 -44.59 -0.30 25.28
N LEU A 390 -44.86 -1.51 25.76
CA LEU A 390 -45.98 -2.37 25.36
C LEU A 390 -46.95 -2.70 26.53
N ASP A 391 -46.96 -1.89 27.60
CA ASP A 391 -47.71 -2.19 28.84
C ASP A 391 -49.23 -1.87 28.73
N GLY A 392 -49.66 -1.19 27.67
CA GLY A 392 -51.06 -0.84 27.44
C GLY A 392 -51.94 -2.01 27.00
N ALA A 393 -53.25 -1.88 27.21
CA ALA A 393 -54.26 -2.84 26.74
C ALA A 393 -55.14 -2.28 25.60
N ASP A 394 -54.80 -1.10 25.10
CA ASP A 394 -55.56 -0.39 24.07
C ASP A 394 -55.25 -0.88 22.65
N ALA A 395 -56.09 -0.48 21.69
CA ALA A 395 -55.92 -0.89 20.29
C ALA A 395 -54.56 -0.47 19.71
N ARG A 396 -54.01 0.68 20.17
CA ARG A 396 -52.68 1.16 19.76
C ARG A 396 -51.59 0.21 20.23
N THR A 397 -51.60 -0.22 21.49
CA THR A 397 -50.59 -1.18 21.99
C THR A 397 -50.66 -2.51 21.25
N TRP A 398 -51.87 -3.02 20.97
CA TRP A 398 -52.02 -4.25 20.17
C TRP A 398 -51.49 -4.12 18.75
N GLU A 399 -51.58 -2.94 18.13
CA GLU A 399 -50.97 -2.67 16.83
C GLU A 399 -49.43 -2.70 16.91
N LEU A 400 -48.85 -2.14 17.97
CA LEU A 400 -47.41 -2.22 18.21
C LEU A 400 -46.94 -3.65 18.44
N VAL A 401 -47.70 -4.45 19.20
CA VAL A 401 -47.38 -5.88 19.39
C VAL A 401 -47.39 -6.63 18.06
N ARG A 402 -48.37 -6.35 17.17
CA ARG A 402 -48.41 -6.98 15.83
C ARG A 402 -47.19 -6.62 14.98
N ARG A 403 -46.77 -5.36 15.00
CA ARG A 403 -45.58 -4.86 14.29
C ARG A 403 -44.29 -5.60 14.68
N VAL A 404 -44.15 -6.01 15.95
CA VAL A 404 -42.96 -6.75 16.41
C VAL A 404 -43.08 -8.26 16.22
N VAL A 405 -44.28 -8.82 16.33
CA VAL A 405 -44.51 -10.28 16.21
C VAL A 405 -44.44 -10.75 14.76
N VAL A 406 -44.93 -9.93 13.82
CA VAL A 406 -44.85 -10.19 12.37
C VAL A 406 -44.17 -8.98 11.71
N PRO A 407 -42.84 -8.85 11.86
CA PRO A 407 -42.14 -7.73 11.25
C PRO A 407 -42.18 -7.85 9.72
N SER A 408 -42.58 -6.78 9.05
CA SER A 408 -42.30 -6.55 7.63
C SER A 408 -41.26 -5.45 7.50
N ASP A 409 -40.63 -5.34 6.32
CA ASP A 409 -39.60 -4.33 6.04
C ASP A 409 -40.09 -2.89 6.33
N ASP A 410 -41.40 -2.64 6.19
CA ASP A 410 -42.03 -1.34 6.41
C ASP A 410 -42.65 -1.15 7.82
N ALA A 411 -42.62 -2.18 8.69
CA ALA A 411 -43.42 -2.20 9.91
C ALA A 411 -42.67 -2.57 11.19
N PHE A 412 -41.33 -2.56 11.21
CA PHE A 412 -40.56 -2.83 12.42
C PHE A 412 -40.74 -1.74 13.49
N LEU A 413 -40.44 -2.06 14.76
CA LEU A 413 -40.36 -1.06 15.83
C LEU A 413 -38.91 -0.67 16.09
N PRO A 414 -38.60 0.63 16.22
CA PRO A 414 -37.28 1.08 16.63
C PRO A 414 -37.04 0.78 18.11
N ASP A 415 -35.76 0.62 18.48
CA ASP A 415 -35.33 0.54 19.88
C ASP A 415 -35.80 1.79 20.63
N PRO A 416 -36.63 1.64 21.70
CA PRO A 416 -37.17 2.79 22.42
C PRO A 416 -36.09 3.64 23.11
N THR A 417 -34.86 3.10 23.23
CA THR A 417 -33.74 3.81 23.83
C THR A 417 -32.92 4.63 22.82
N ALA A 418 -33.18 4.50 21.50
CA ALA A 418 -32.50 5.28 20.48
C ALA A 418 -33.07 6.69 20.37
N ASP A 419 -32.23 7.70 20.66
CA ASP A 419 -32.57 9.11 20.48
C ASP A 419 -32.16 9.63 19.08
N GLY A 420 -31.10 9.08 18.49
CA GLY A 420 -30.54 9.60 17.24
C GLY A 420 -29.30 8.88 16.72
N VAL A 421 -28.60 9.57 15.82
CA VAL A 421 -27.35 9.12 15.18
C VAL A 421 -26.19 10.04 15.57
N THR A 422 -25.02 9.45 15.77
CA THR A 422 -23.75 10.14 15.92
C THR A 422 -22.81 9.75 14.79
N PHE A 423 -22.17 10.73 14.17
CA PHE A 423 -21.12 10.53 13.17
C PHE A 423 -19.79 10.97 13.76
N CYS A 424 -18.76 10.14 13.65
CA CYS A 424 -17.40 10.44 14.06
C CYS A 424 -16.46 10.26 12.87
N LEU A 425 -15.82 11.35 12.45
CA LEU A 425 -14.80 11.32 11.42
C LEU A 425 -13.46 10.88 12.03
N LEU A 426 -12.98 9.70 11.62
CA LEU A 426 -11.63 9.24 11.95
C LEU A 426 -10.64 9.98 11.05
N ARG A 427 -9.88 10.91 11.62
CA ARG A 427 -8.82 11.63 10.90
C ARG A 427 -7.46 10.95 11.07
N SER A 428 -6.52 11.30 10.18
CA SER A 428 -5.15 10.81 10.21
C SER A 428 -4.47 11.01 11.58
N PRO A 429 -3.47 10.17 11.93
CA PRO A 429 -2.77 10.27 13.21
C PRO A 429 -2.16 11.67 13.40
N GLY A 430 -2.62 12.43 14.40
CA GLY A 430 -2.08 13.76 14.74
C GLY A 430 -3.12 14.87 14.94
N ASP A 431 -4.36 14.69 14.48
CA ASP A 431 -5.45 15.63 14.78
C ASP A 431 -6.05 15.34 16.17
N THR A 432 -6.04 16.33 17.06
CA THR A 432 -6.28 16.11 18.50
C THR A 432 -7.75 15.99 18.91
N GLN A 433 -8.72 16.20 18.02
CA GLN A 433 -10.14 15.95 18.32
C GLN A 433 -10.92 15.40 17.12
N PRO A 434 -11.60 14.24 17.27
CA PRO A 434 -12.51 13.74 16.24
C PRO A 434 -13.70 14.70 16.09
N LEU A 435 -14.03 15.07 14.85
CA LEU A 435 -15.23 15.85 14.57
C LEU A 435 -16.44 14.92 14.76
N ALA A 436 -17.11 15.03 15.90
CA ALA A 436 -18.34 14.32 16.21
C ALA A 436 -19.55 15.22 15.99
N ASP A 437 -20.55 14.74 15.24
CA ASP A 437 -21.82 15.44 15.03
C ASP A 437 -22.98 14.52 15.39
N ARG A 438 -23.89 15.02 16.23
CA ARG A 438 -25.03 14.28 16.78
C ARG A 438 -26.32 14.87 16.24
N ARG A 439 -27.22 14.00 15.76
CA ARG A 439 -28.58 14.41 15.40
C ARG A 439 -29.64 13.46 15.95
N PRO A 440 -30.71 13.99 16.56
CA PRO A 440 -31.86 13.18 16.99
C PRO A 440 -32.62 12.65 15.77
N TRP A 441 -33.30 11.52 15.92
CA TRP A 441 -34.29 11.05 14.95
C TRP A 441 -35.46 12.05 14.88
N GLY A 442 -36.06 12.22 13.71
CA GLY A 442 -37.29 13.00 13.59
C GLY A 442 -38.51 12.17 14.00
N GLY A 443 -39.64 12.83 14.28
CA GLY A 443 -40.86 12.16 14.73
C GLY A 443 -40.87 11.83 16.22
N GLN A 444 -41.76 10.94 16.63
CA GLN A 444 -41.86 10.43 18.00
C GLN A 444 -41.92 8.91 17.95
N TRP A 445 -41.27 8.23 18.91
CA TRP A 445 -41.39 6.78 19.02
C TRP A 445 -42.88 6.38 19.06
N PRO A 446 -43.32 5.39 18.26
CA PRO A 446 -42.54 4.44 17.48
C PRO A 446 -42.28 4.82 16.01
N ASP A 447 -42.72 5.99 15.57
CA ASP A 447 -42.72 6.42 14.17
C ASP A 447 -41.59 7.43 13.94
N LEU A 448 -40.36 6.93 14.09
CA LEU A 448 -39.13 7.70 13.88
C LEU A 448 -38.80 7.81 12.39
N THR A 449 -38.43 9.00 11.92
CA THR A 449 -38.10 9.23 10.51
C THR A 449 -36.66 8.85 10.19
N ALA A 450 -36.46 8.19 9.05
CA ALA A 450 -35.14 7.87 8.53
C ALA A 450 -34.32 9.13 8.23
N LYS A 451 -33.01 8.98 8.03
CA LYS A 451 -32.11 10.05 7.57
C LYS A 451 -31.36 9.61 6.31
N LEU A 452 -30.89 10.56 5.51
CA LEU A 452 -30.09 10.23 4.31
C LEU A 452 -28.63 10.61 4.51
N LEU A 453 -27.74 9.63 4.38
CA LEU A 453 -26.30 9.84 4.21
C LEU A 453 -26.02 10.04 2.73
N VAL A 454 -25.34 11.13 2.37
CA VAL A 454 -24.93 11.45 0.99
C VAL A 454 -23.44 11.76 0.95
N LEU A 455 -22.74 11.24 -0.05
CA LEU A 455 -21.38 11.54 -0.41
C LEU A 455 -21.38 12.45 -1.64
N GLY A 456 -20.73 13.60 -1.53
CA GLY A 456 -20.63 14.57 -2.61
C GLY A 456 -19.21 15.10 -2.77
N GLU A 457 -19.00 15.84 -3.85
CA GLU A 457 -17.74 16.52 -4.12
C GLU A 457 -17.63 17.84 -3.33
N ARG A 458 -16.41 18.20 -2.89
CA ARG A 458 -16.14 19.42 -2.10
C ARG A 458 -16.14 20.70 -2.95
N PRO A 459 -17.03 21.63 -2.58
CA PRO A 459 -16.59 23.02 -2.36
C PRO A 459 -17.02 23.63 -1.00
N GLY A 460 -17.83 22.91 -0.21
CA GLY A 460 -18.33 23.33 1.11
C GLY A 460 -17.62 22.66 2.31
N PRO A 461 -18.17 22.77 3.54
CA PRO A 461 -17.60 22.08 4.71
C PRO A 461 -17.62 20.55 4.51
N ALA A 462 -16.63 19.86 5.09
CA ALA A 462 -16.41 18.42 4.94
C ALA A 462 -17.62 17.57 5.40
N ILE A 463 -18.36 18.06 6.40
CA ILE A 463 -19.66 17.53 6.82
C ILE A 463 -20.64 18.70 6.92
N GLY A 464 -21.88 18.50 6.48
CA GLY A 464 -22.94 19.48 6.64
C GLY A 464 -24.31 18.83 6.63
N TRP A 465 -25.24 19.42 7.38
CA TRP A 465 -26.65 19.05 7.38
C TRP A 465 -27.42 19.95 6.45
N GLU A 466 -28.29 19.34 5.66
CA GLU A 466 -29.15 20.06 4.74
C GLU A 466 -30.59 19.53 4.88
N PRO A 467 -31.60 20.39 4.72
CA PRO A 467 -32.98 19.93 4.65
C PRO A 467 -33.14 19.06 3.41
N ALA A 468 -33.77 17.90 3.55
CA ALA A 468 -34.12 17.11 2.38
C ALA A 468 -35.20 17.81 1.55
N GLY A 469 -35.16 17.61 0.23
CA GLY A 469 -36.21 18.10 -0.65
C GLY A 469 -37.56 17.41 -0.39
N LEU A 470 -38.61 17.87 -1.09
CA LEU A 470 -40.03 17.45 -0.95
C LEU A 470 -40.34 15.94 -1.00
N TRP A 471 -39.37 15.07 -1.29
CA TRP A 471 -39.55 13.63 -1.53
C TRP A 471 -38.49 12.73 -0.84
N GLY A 472 -37.64 13.28 0.04
CA GLY A 472 -36.60 12.53 0.77
C GLY A 472 -36.76 12.64 2.30
N PRO A 473 -36.09 11.80 3.10
CA PRO A 473 -36.16 11.85 4.56
C PRO A 473 -35.69 13.20 5.08
N ASP A 474 -36.45 13.85 5.97
CA ASP A 474 -36.39 15.29 6.32
C ASP A 474 -34.99 15.85 6.67
N ASP A 475 -34.03 15.00 7.07
CA ASP A 475 -32.64 15.38 7.35
C ASP A 475 -31.64 14.58 6.49
N ARG A 476 -30.87 15.28 5.64
CA ARG A 476 -29.71 14.71 4.93
C ARG A 476 -28.39 15.19 5.53
N VAL A 477 -27.47 14.26 5.76
CA VAL A 477 -26.07 14.55 6.07
C VAL A 477 -25.24 14.36 4.81
N VAL A 478 -24.49 15.41 4.43
CA VAL A 478 -23.66 15.41 3.24
C VAL A 478 -22.20 15.45 3.64
N PHE A 479 -21.47 14.37 3.32
CA PHE A 479 -20.02 14.31 3.42
C PHE A 479 -19.40 14.76 2.09
N ARG A 480 -18.45 15.69 2.17
CA ARG A 480 -17.84 16.32 0.98
C ARG A 480 -16.36 16.04 0.89
N LEU A 481 -16.00 15.25 -0.12
CA LEU A 481 -14.62 14.84 -0.39
C LEU A 481 -14.06 15.58 -1.60
N ALA A 482 -12.83 16.09 -1.47
CA ALA A 482 -12.02 16.57 -2.59
C ALA A 482 -11.63 15.39 -3.49
N PRO A 483 -11.32 15.62 -4.78
CA PRO A 483 -10.82 14.58 -5.65
C PRO A 483 -9.62 13.86 -5.04
N ALA A 484 -9.63 12.52 -5.06
CA ALA A 484 -8.65 11.62 -4.47
C ALA A 484 -8.62 11.53 -2.93
N GLU A 485 -9.57 12.16 -2.24
CA GLU A 485 -9.74 12.05 -0.79
C GLU A 485 -10.51 10.76 -0.43
N GLN A 486 -10.13 10.14 0.68
CA GLN A 486 -10.81 8.98 1.27
C GLN A 486 -10.87 9.22 2.78
N VAL A 487 -12.03 8.96 3.38
CA VAL A 487 -12.26 9.18 4.80
C VAL A 487 -13.04 8.01 5.38
N THR A 488 -12.72 7.65 6.62
CA THR A 488 -13.46 6.64 7.38
C THR A 488 -14.34 7.33 8.42
N VAL A 489 -15.60 6.93 8.48
CA VAL A 489 -16.61 7.48 9.39
C VAL A 489 -17.16 6.36 10.26
N GLU A 490 -17.13 6.56 11.58
CA GLU A 490 -17.87 5.74 12.53
C GLU A 490 -19.27 6.29 12.70
N ILE A 491 -20.28 5.45 12.52
CA ILE A 491 -21.70 5.80 12.68
C ILE A 491 -22.27 4.96 13.81
N SER A 492 -22.80 5.60 14.84
CA SER A 492 -23.37 4.92 16.01
C SER A 492 -24.72 5.53 16.38
N SER A 493 -25.51 4.80 17.18
CA SER A 493 -26.72 5.36 17.78
C SER A 493 -26.36 6.11 19.05
N ASN A 494 -27.15 7.12 19.41
CA ASN A 494 -27.05 7.77 20.72
C ASN A 494 -28.24 7.39 21.61
N LEU A 495 -27.96 7.32 22.91
CA LEU A 495 -28.90 6.86 23.93
C LEU A 495 -29.77 8.01 24.43
N ASP A 496 -31.09 7.80 24.51
CA ASP A 496 -31.99 8.70 25.22
C ASP A 496 -31.64 8.69 26.72
N SER A 497 -31.38 9.89 27.25
CA SER A 497 -31.09 10.13 28.66
C SER A 497 -32.15 9.58 29.62
N SER A 498 -33.43 9.49 29.20
CA SER A 498 -34.51 8.92 30.03
C SER A 498 -34.31 7.42 30.31
N TYR A 499 -33.66 6.71 29.40
CA TYR A 499 -33.32 5.29 29.51
C TYR A 499 -31.88 5.05 29.98
N ALA A 500 -31.13 6.09 30.38
CA ALA A 500 -29.74 5.96 30.83
C ALA A 500 -29.59 4.88 31.92
N ASN A 501 -30.51 4.89 32.90
CA ASN A 501 -30.53 3.93 34.00
C ASN A 501 -30.95 2.51 33.55
N HIS A 502 -31.40 2.28 32.33
CA HIS A 502 -31.78 0.93 31.92
C HIS A 502 -30.56 0.05 31.63
N PHE A 503 -29.37 0.61 31.38
CA PHE A 503 -28.19 -0.15 30.97
C PHE A 503 -27.25 -0.44 32.16
N VAL A 504 -26.71 -1.66 32.21
CA VAL A 504 -25.82 -2.13 33.30
C VAL A 504 -24.52 -1.34 33.36
N ILE A 505 -24.04 -0.84 32.21
CA ILE A 505 -22.76 -0.13 32.07
C ILE A 505 -22.64 1.09 32.99
N ARG A 506 -23.78 1.66 33.43
CA ARG A 506 -23.84 2.77 34.40
C ARG A 506 -23.23 2.43 35.75
N GLU A 507 -23.23 1.15 36.10
CA GLU A 507 -22.68 0.64 37.35
C GLU A 507 -21.15 0.44 37.24
N TRP A 508 -20.62 0.37 36.01
CA TRP A 508 -19.22 -0.01 35.74
C TRP A 508 -18.38 1.10 35.11
N ALA A 509 -18.99 2.04 34.38
CA ALA A 509 -18.28 3.10 33.67
C ALA A 509 -18.19 4.37 34.52
N PRO A 510 -16.97 4.87 34.82
CA PRO A 510 -16.80 6.20 35.39
C PRO A 510 -17.23 7.27 34.36
N PRO A 511 -17.70 8.46 34.80
CA PRO A 511 -17.90 9.59 33.89
C PRO A 511 -16.57 9.95 33.19
N ASP A 512 -16.66 10.47 31.98
CA ASP A 512 -15.47 10.89 31.20
C ASP A 512 -14.70 12.01 31.94
N GLN A 513 -13.43 12.25 31.56
CA GLN A 513 -12.56 13.27 32.15
C GLN A 513 -13.16 14.69 32.07
N ASP A 514 -14.01 14.94 31.06
CA ASP A 514 -14.76 16.19 30.84
C ASP A 514 -16.17 16.20 31.49
N GLY A 515 -16.51 15.16 32.27
CA GLY A 515 -17.83 15.01 32.92
C GLY A 515 -18.97 14.61 31.95
N GLY A 516 -18.65 14.41 30.67
CA GLY A 516 -19.58 13.94 29.65
C GLY A 516 -19.86 12.44 29.77
N ASP A 517 -21.01 12.02 29.27
CA ASP A 517 -21.37 10.61 29.25
C ASP A 517 -21.18 10.00 27.84
N PRO A 518 -20.17 9.13 27.65
CA PRO A 518 -19.86 8.59 26.34
C PRO A 518 -20.98 7.69 25.78
N ALA A 519 -21.82 7.08 26.63
CA ALA A 519 -22.97 6.31 26.14
C ALA A 519 -24.09 7.22 25.62
N LEU A 520 -24.39 8.34 26.30
CA LEU A 520 -25.33 9.35 25.79
C LEU A 520 -24.82 10.04 24.51
N GLY A 521 -23.50 10.16 24.35
CA GLY A 521 -22.86 10.70 23.16
C GLY A 521 -22.83 9.75 21.96
N GLY A 522 -23.16 8.46 22.13
CA GLY A 522 -22.99 7.44 21.08
C GLY A 522 -21.53 7.04 20.86
N ARG A 523 -20.67 7.17 21.88
CA ARG A 523 -19.21 7.00 21.78
C ARG A 523 -18.67 5.85 22.63
N HIS A 524 -19.53 5.13 23.36
CA HIS A 524 -19.10 4.00 24.18
C HIS A 524 -19.26 2.67 23.42
N PRO A 525 -18.18 1.98 23.00
CA PRO A 525 -18.28 0.81 22.11
C PRO A 525 -19.13 -0.35 22.65
N MET A 526 -19.16 -0.57 23.97
CA MET A 526 -20.00 -1.64 24.57
C MET A 526 -21.49 -1.28 24.70
N VAL A 527 -21.87 -0.02 24.49
CA VAL A 527 -23.26 0.46 24.65
C VAL A 527 -23.84 0.92 23.33
N THR A 528 -23.04 1.66 22.57
CA THR A 528 -23.38 2.22 21.27
C THR A 528 -22.26 1.89 20.28
N PRO A 529 -22.07 0.59 19.94
CA PRO A 529 -21.03 0.18 19.00
C PRO A 529 -21.21 0.88 17.65
N PRO A 530 -20.13 1.43 17.05
CA PRO A 530 -20.22 2.05 15.75
C PRO A 530 -20.21 1.02 14.62
N VAL A 531 -20.84 1.36 13.50
CA VAL A 531 -20.56 0.77 12.19
C VAL A 531 -19.57 1.66 11.45
N VAL A 532 -18.53 1.07 10.87
CA VAL A 532 -17.50 1.79 10.12
C VAL A 532 -17.90 1.89 8.65
N VAL A 533 -17.90 3.12 8.12
CA VAL A 533 -18.23 3.43 6.72
C VAL A 533 -17.07 4.15 6.06
N THR A 534 -16.62 3.64 4.91
CA THR A 534 -15.57 4.26 4.09
C THR A 534 -16.20 5.10 2.99
N LEU A 535 -15.79 6.36 2.90
CA LEU A 535 -16.21 7.30 1.87
C LEU A 535 -15.04 7.56 0.92
N VAL A 536 -15.26 7.39 -0.39
CA VAL A 536 -14.19 7.47 -1.40
C VAL A 536 -14.57 8.42 -2.53
N HIS A 537 -13.71 9.40 -2.80
CA HIS A 537 -13.75 10.14 -4.06
C HIS A 537 -12.68 9.60 -5.02
N ALA A 538 -13.09 8.63 -5.84
CA ALA A 538 -12.23 7.94 -6.78
C ALA A 538 -11.96 8.79 -8.03
N VAL A 539 -10.69 8.98 -8.38
CA VAL A 539 -10.28 9.69 -9.61
C VAL A 539 -9.74 8.70 -10.64
N ARG A 540 -10.23 8.78 -11.88
CA ARG A 540 -9.83 7.86 -12.95
C ARG A 540 -8.35 8.06 -13.30
N ARG A 541 -7.95 9.28 -13.68
CA ARG A 541 -6.53 9.65 -13.89
C ARG A 541 -5.91 10.33 -12.66
N PRO A 542 -4.59 10.20 -12.44
CA PRO A 542 -3.87 11.00 -11.46
C PRO A 542 -4.16 12.49 -11.64
N ARG A 543 -4.22 13.24 -10.53
CA ARG A 543 -4.64 14.65 -10.54
C ARG A 543 -3.64 15.58 -11.24
N LYS A 544 -2.38 15.16 -11.33
CA LYS A 544 -1.27 15.91 -11.92
C LYS A 544 -0.45 14.99 -12.82
N ASP A 545 0.09 15.55 -13.91
CA ASP A 545 1.12 14.85 -14.68
C ASP A 545 2.44 14.86 -13.88
N PRO A 546 3.24 13.79 -13.95
CA PRO A 546 4.59 13.85 -13.44
C PRO A 546 5.37 14.93 -14.20
N ASP A 547 6.05 15.81 -13.48
CA ASP A 547 6.83 16.91 -14.05
C ASP A 547 7.97 17.32 -13.12
N GLY A 548 9.14 17.57 -13.71
CA GLY A 548 10.34 17.98 -13.00
C GLY A 548 11.61 17.61 -13.75
N GLN A 549 12.75 17.78 -13.07
CA GLN A 549 14.06 17.42 -13.59
C GLN A 549 14.75 16.46 -12.62
N LEU A 550 15.39 15.45 -13.18
CA LEU A 550 16.20 14.48 -12.44
C LEU A 550 17.68 14.78 -12.62
N VAL A 551 18.47 14.47 -11.59
CA VAL A 551 19.92 14.39 -11.67
C VAL A 551 20.37 12.97 -11.34
N ALA A 552 21.31 12.46 -12.12
CA ALA A 552 21.98 11.20 -11.84
C ALA A 552 23.17 11.44 -10.91
N VAL A 553 23.16 10.78 -9.75
CA VAL A 553 24.25 10.77 -8.78
C VAL A 553 24.95 9.42 -8.84
N ARG A 554 26.28 9.46 -8.89
CA ARG A 554 27.15 8.28 -9.03
C ARG A 554 28.53 8.56 -8.44
N GLU A 555 29.17 7.54 -7.89
CA GLU A 555 30.56 7.55 -7.39
C GLU A 555 31.55 6.88 -8.37
N ARG A 556 32.86 7.00 -8.07
CA ARG A 556 33.92 6.43 -8.89
C ARG A 556 33.77 4.91 -9.01
N GLY A 557 33.76 4.40 -10.24
CA GLY A 557 33.68 2.97 -10.55
C GLY A 557 32.28 2.36 -10.49
N GLU A 558 31.25 3.10 -10.06
CA GLU A 558 29.89 2.57 -10.02
C GLU A 558 29.32 2.34 -11.43
N THR A 559 28.57 1.24 -11.58
CA THR A 559 27.91 0.81 -12.82
C THR A 559 26.41 1.10 -12.85
N PHE A 560 25.91 1.83 -11.85
CA PHE A 560 24.51 2.25 -11.71
C PHE A 560 24.47 3.74 -11.37
N ALA A 561 23.31 4.39 -11.46
CA ALA A 561 23.14 5.74 -10.95
C ALA A 561 21.89 5.84 -10.10
N THR A 562 21.94 6.65 -9.04
CA THR A 562 20.77 7.00 -8.24
C THR A 562 20.21 8.32 -8.76
N LEU A 563 18.93 8.30 -9.15
CA LEU A 563 18.22 9.47 -9.64
C LEU A 563 17.58 10.22 -8.47
N ARG A 564 17.70 11.54 -8.50
CA ARG A 564 17.06 12.43 -7.50
C ARG A 564 16.41 13.61 -8.22
N PRO A 565 15.25 14.10 -7.75
CA PRO A 565 14.73 15.39 -8.20
C PRO A 565 15.75 16.50 -7.95
N VAL A 566 15.95 17.37 -8.94
CA VAL A 566 16.87 18.52 -8.85
C VAL A 566 16.30 19.60 -7.93
N ASP A 567 15.00 19.85 -8.03
CA ASP A 567 14.31 20.86 -7.25
C ASP A 567 13.85 20.26 -5.89
N PRO A 568 14.43 20.70 -4.76
CA PRO A 568 14.04 20.22 -3.43
C PRO A 568 12.62 20.64 -3.04
N LEU A 569 12.02 21.63 -3.69
CA LEU A 569 10.61 22.01 -3.51
C LEU A 569 9.66 21.12 -4.31
N ASN A 570 10.20 20.31 -5.23
CA ASN A 570 9.45 19.34 -6.03
C ASN A 570 10.01 17.91 -5.85
N PRO A 571 10.01 17.37 -4.62
CA PRO A 571 10.61 16.07 -4.31
C PRO A 571 9.82 14.87 -4.86
N LEU A 572 8.63 15.09 -5.41
CA LEU A 572 7.71 14.08 -5.95
C LEU A 572 7.52 14.18 -7.47
N LEU A 573 8.29 15.02 -8.17
CA LEU A 573 8.10 15.29 -9.60
C LEU A 573 6.63 15.65 -9.91
N SER A 574 6.05 16.57 -9.14
CA SER A 574 4.69 17.09 -9.27
C SER A 574 3.56 16.06 -9.10
N VAL A 575 3.88 14.81 -8.82
CA VAL A 575 2.90 13.75 -8.58
C VAL A 575 2.11 14.07 -7.31
N ASP A 576 0.78 13.90 -7.37
CA ASP A 576 -0.07 13.98 -6.18
C ASP A 576 -0.19 12.58 -5.56
N PRO A 577 0.47 12.33 -4.40
CA PRO A 577 0.45 11.02 -3.75
C PRO A 577 -0.97 10.61 -3.36
N ALA A 578 -1.87 11.54 -3.04
CA ALA A 578 -3.26 11.21 -2.73
C ALA A 578 -3.98 10.53 -3.90
N SER A 579 -3.58 10.80 -5.15
CA SER A 579 -4.17 10.21 -6.36
C SER A 579 -3.35 9.10 -7.03
N THR A 580 -2.07 8.97 -6.67
CA THR A 580 -1.10 8.12 -7.36
C THR A 580 -0.62 7.01 -6.44
N ILE A 581 -0.69 5.74 -6.87
CA ILE A 581 -0.18 4.59 -6.11
C ILE A 581 1.26 4.25 -6.48
N GLN A 582 1.66 4.57 -7.70
CA GLN A 582 2.92 4.14 -8.28
C GLN A 582 3.39 5.14 -9.34
N LEU A 583 4.72 5.32 -9.40
CA LEU A 583 5.40 6.05 -10.46
C LEU A 583 6.36 5.10 -11.17
N ASP A 584 6.16 4.92 -12.47
CA ASP A 584 7.04 4.13 -13.33
C ASP A 584 7.95 5.05 -14.14
N LEU A 585 9.22 4.68 -14.25
CA LEU A 585 10.20 5.39 -15.07
C LEU A 585 10.76 4.46 -16.14
N VAL A 586 10.72 4.91 -17.39
CA VAL A 586 11.36 4.22 -18.52
C VAL A 586 12.43 5.13 -19.10
N ALA A 587 13.68 4.67 -19.04
CA ALA A 587 14.83 5.34 -19.64
C ALA A 587 14.91 5.03 -21.14
N GLY A 588 15.19 6.05 -21.95
CA GLY A 588 15.54 5.92 -23.36
C GLY A 588 16.80 6.74 -23.69
N TRP A 589 17.74 6.14 -24.42
CA TRP A 589 18.99 6.79 -24.86
C TRP A 589 19.56 6.12 -26.10
N ASP A 590 20.54 6.78 -26.74
CA ASP A 590 21.36 6.18 -27.78
C ASP A 590 22.65 5.59 -27.15
N GLU A 591 22.81 4.28 -27.24
CA GLU A 591 24.01 3.58 -26.77
C GLU A 591 25.11 3.67 -27.83
N TRP A 592 26.21 4.33 -27.46
CA TRP A 592 27.39 4.47 -28.30
C TRP A 592 28.38 3.34 -28.04
N HIS A 593 28.63 2.52 -29.06
CA HIS A 593 29.50 1.37 -28.94
C HIS A 593 30.21 1.04 -30.25
N ASP A 594 31.52 0.83 -30.17
CA ASP A 594 32.32 0.25 -31.24
C ASP A 594 32.65 -1.22 -30.91
N ASP A 595 32.07 -2.16 -31.66
CA ASP A 595 32.26 -3.60 -31.48
C ASP A 595 33.58 -4.13 -32.08
N GLY A 596 34.38 -3.27 -32.71
CA GLY A 596 35.63 -3.66 -33.36
C GLY A 596 35.46 -4.41 -34.68
N VAL A 597 34.23 -4.58 -35.19
CA VAL A 597 33.94 -5.33 -36.42
C VAL A 597 33.21 -4.46 -37.46
N GLY A 598 33.49 -4.69 -38.75
CA GLY A 598 32.78 -4.06 -39.86
C GLY A 598 32.98 -2.54 -40.02
N ASN A 599 32.20 -1.93 -40.93
CA ASN A 599 32.17 -0.49 -41.19
C ASN A 599 30.73 0.04 -40.99
N PRO A 600 30.30 0.27 -39.74
CA PRO A 600 28.93 0.67 -39.46
C PRO A 600 28.66 2.11 -39.94
N THR A 601 27.43 2.36 -40.36
CA THR A 601 26.96 3.72 -40.73
C THR A 601 26.64 4.60 -39.52
N SER A 602 26.44 3.99 -38.34
CA SER A 602 26.27 4.66 -37.05
C SER A 602 26.80 3.79 -35.92
N PHE A 603 27.46 4.42 -34.94
CA PHE A 603 27.91 3.79 -33.70
C PHE A 603 26.90 3.95 -32.55
N ALA A 604 25.85 4.76 -32.76
CA ALA A 604 24.75 4.97 -31.83
C ALA A 604 23.61 4.00 -32.15
N ARG A 605 23.13 3.26 -31.14
CA ARG A 605 21.97 2.35 -31.24
C ARG A 605 20.95 2.70 -30.16
N PRO A 606 19.65 2.84 -30.50
CA PRO A 606 18.62 3.08 -29.50
C PRO A 606 18.58 1.99 -28.44
N ALA A 607 18.52 2.39 -27.18
CA ALA A 607 18.41 1.52 -26.02
C ALA A 607 17.34 2.07 -25.07
N SER A 608 16.70 1.16 -24.35
CA SER A 608 15.73 1.52 -23.31
C SER A 608 15.79 0.54 -22.14
N ALA A 609 15.44 1.03 -20.94
CA ALA A 609 15.37 0.23 -19.73
C ALA A 609 14.30 0.78 -18.79
N ALA A 610 13.45 -0.09 -18.25
CA ALA A 610 12.50 0.27 -17.21
C ALA A 610 13.16 0.15 -15.83
N LEU A 611 12.86 1.09 -14.94
CA LEU A 611 13.25 1.01 -13.53
C LEU A 611 12.24 0.18 -12.73
N PRO A 612 12.63 -0.33 -11.56
CA PRO A 612 11.67 -0.87 -10.61
C PRO A 612 10.57 0.17 -10.27
N PRO A 613 9.30 -0.25 -10.22
CA PRO A 613 8.20 0.64 -9.87
C PRO A 613 8.39 1.32 -8.50
N ALA A 614 8.11 2.62 -8.43
CA ALA A 614 8.16 3.39 -7.19
C ALA A 614 6.76 3.54 -6.57
N HIS A 615 6.45 2.74 -5.54
CA HIS A 615 5.19 2.83 -4.82
C HIS A 615 5.12 4.07 -3.91
N LEU A 616 3.95 4.69 -3.83
CA LEU A 616 3.71 5.93 -3.09
C LEU A 616 2.59 5.78 -2.05
N GLU A 617 2.94 6.02 -0.79
CA GLU A 617 1.98 6.19 0.30
C GLU A 617 1.14 7.48 0.11
N ARG A 618 -0.05 7.53 0.71
CA ARG A 618 -0.96 8.68 0.55
C ARG A 618 -0.38 10.00 1.10
N ASP A 619 0.48 9.90 2.10
CA ASP A 619 1.15 11.00 2.80
C ASP A 619 2.63 11.14 2.42
N ALA A 620 3.08 10.44 1.36
CA ALA A 620 4.47 10.51 0.90
C ALA A 620 4.89 11.95 0.60
N THR A 621 6.04 12.36 1.13
CA THR A 621 6.63 13.69 0.91
C THR A 621 7.84 13.65 -0.02
N HIS A 622 8.41 12.48 -0.27
CA HIS A 622 9.58 12.27 -1.13
C HIS A 622 9.44 10.98 -1.94
N LEU A 623 10.06 10.93 -3.12
CA LEU A 623 10.16 9.68 -3.88
C LEU A 623 11.05 8.67 -3.15
N PRO A 624 10.74 7.37 -3.24
CA PRO A 624 11.68 6.34 -2.83
C PRO A 624 12.95 6.40 -3.70
N PRO A 625 14.07 5.79 -3.26
CA PRO A 625 15.31 5.79 -4.03
C PRO A 625 15.13 5.20 -5.43
N LEU A 626 15.38 6.00 -6.47
CA LEU A 626 15.29 5.59 -7.86
C LEU A 626 16.67 5.15 -8.36
N ARG A 627 16.87 3.85 -8.59
CA ARG A 627 18.16 3.30 -9.04
C ARG A 627 18.06 2.78 -10.47
N GLN A 628 18.89 3.33 -11.36
CA GLN A 628 19.05 2.87 -12.73
C GLN A 628 20.32 2.03 -12.86
N GLU A 629 20.17 0.79 -13.30
CA GLU A 629 21.29 -0.11 -13.63
C GLU A 629 21.76 0.10 -15.08
N PHE A 630 23.08 0.09 -15.27
CA PHE A 630 23.69 0.12 -16.62
C PHE A 630 24.65 -1.04 -16.86
N GLY A 631 25.32 -1.54 -15.81
CA GLY A 631 26.33 -2.60 -15.94
C GLY A 631 27.69 -2.12 -16.42
N ASP A 632 27.88 -0.82 -16.66
CA ASP A 632 29.15 -0.21 -17.04
C ASP A 632 29.30 1.22 -16.50
N THR A 633 30.48 1.79 -16.71
CA THR A 633 30.86 3.12 -16.21
C THR A 633 30.72 4.23 -17.24
N ARG A 634 30.02 4.00 -18.36
CA ARG A 634 29.96 4.93 -19.50
C ARG A 634 29.07 6.14 -19.24
N ARG A 635 29.40 7.22 -19.93
CA ARG A 635 28.59 8.45 -20.03
C ARG A 635 27.41 8.26 -20.98
N ARG A 636 26.23 8.74 -20.58
CA ARG A 636 24.98 8.69 -21.35
C ARG A 636 24.18 9.98 -21.19
N THR A 637 23.42 10.32 -22.23
CA THR A 637 22.33 11.31 -22.17
C THR A 637 21.00 10.55 -22.20
N ILE A 638 20.25 10.57 -21.10
CA ILE A 638 19.04 9.72 -20.95
C ILE A 638 17.81 10.60 -20.84
N THR A 639 16.78 10.28 -21.62
CA THR A 639 15.44 10.83 -21.44
C THR A 639 14.62 9.82 -20.65
N TYR A 640 14.09 10.22 -19.49
CA TYR A 640 13.19 9.38 -18.70
C TYR A 640 11.74 9.76 -19.01
N THR A 641 10.93 8.78 -19.35
CA THR A 641 9.48 8.92 -19.41
C THR A 641 8.89 8.49 -18.08
N ALA A 642 8.15 9.39 -17.44
CA ALA A 642 7.52 9.15 -16.15
C ALA A 642 6.03 8.89 -16.33
N THR A 643 5.55 7.79 -15.75
CA THR A 643 4.15 7.36 -15.83
C THR A 643 3.59 7.21 -14.41
N ALA A 644 2.71 8.14 -14.02
CA ALA A 644 1.98 8.06 -12.76
C ALA A 644 0.75 7.17 -12.94
N VAL A 645 0.52 6.26 -11.99
CA VAL A 645 -0.58 5.29 -12.01
C VAL A 645 -1.63 5.64 -10.95
N SER A 646 -2.90 5.75 -11.35
CA SER A 646 -4.00 6.04 -10.42
C SER A 646 -4.18 4.95 -9.38
N ARG A 647 -4.32 5.35 -8.11
CA ARG A 647 -4.62 4.43 -7.00
C ARG A 647 -6.05 3.90 -6.99
N PHE A 648 -6.93 4.45 -7.84
CA PHE A 648 -8.36 4.19 -7.77
C PHE A 648 -8.86 3.21 -8.83
N ARG A 649 -7.97 2.51 -9.55
CA ARG A 649 -8.34 1.57 -10.62
C ARG A 649 -9.45 0.58 -10.20
N GLN A 650 -9.43 0.09 -8.96
CA GLN A 650 -10.43 -0.84 -8.42
C GLN A 650 -11.87 -0.29 -8.34
N PHE A 651 -12.05 1.03 -8.46
CA PHE A 651 -13.35 1.71 -8.41
C PHE A 651 -13.97 1.94 -9.80
N PHE A 652 -13.33 1.46 -10.86
CA PHE A 652 -13.77 1.62 -12.25
C PHE A 652 -13.85 0.25 -12.96
N ASP A 653 -14.74 0.13 -13.95
CA ASP A 653 -14.90 -1.07 -14.78
C ASP A 653 -14.19 -0.97 -16.14
N ASP A 654 -13.46 0.13 -16.37
CA ASP A 654 -12.68 0.36 -17.58
C ASP A 654 -11.60 -0.70 -17.75
N ALA A 655 -11.73 -1.46 -18.84
CA ALA A 655 -10.76 -2.49 -19.22
C ALA A 655 -9.47 -1.89 -19.80
N ASP A 656 -9.49 -0.62 -20.23
CA ASP A 656 -8.34 0.10 -20.79
C ASP A 656 -7.40 0.56 -19.66
N PRO A 657 -6.22 -0.07 -19.50
CA PRO A 657 -5.28 0.30 -18.43
C PRO A 657 -4.70 1.70 -18.61
N GLU A 658 -4.59 2.18 -19.86
CA GLU A 658 -4.02 3.49 -20.20
C GLU A 658 -4.85 4.64 -19.62
N ALA A 659 -6.15 4.41 -19.43
CA ALA A 659 -7.04 5.43 -18.90
C ALA A 659 -6.77 5.78 -17.42
N PHE A 660 -5.91 5.02 -16.74
CA PHE A 660 -5.47 5.26 -15.35
C PHE A 660 -4.07 5.84 -15.26
N LEU A 661 -3.45 6.15 -16.40
CA LEU A 661 -2.07 6.61 -16.48
C LEU A 661 -2.03 8.12 -16.76
N ALA A 662 -0.99 8.77 -16.24
CA ALA A 662 -0.58 10.11 -16.64
C ALA A 662 0.92 10.06 -16.96
N GLU A 663 1.23 10.18 -18.25
CA GLU A 663 2.59 10.02 -18.77
C GLU A 663 3.17 11.35 -19.23
N LYS A 664 4.45 11.59 -18.90
CA LYS A 664 5.20 12.73 -19.41
C LYS A 664 6.69 12.40 -19.57
N PRO A 665 7.32 12.75 -20.72
CA PRO A 665 8.77 12.74 -20.82
C PRO A 665 9.37 13.87 -19.98
N LEU A 666 10.36 13.53 -19.17
CA LEU A 666 11.13 14.46 -18.36
C LEU A 666 12.32 15.02 -19.16
N GLY A 667 12.94 16.09 -18.64
CA GLY A 667 14.14 16.67 -19.25
C GLY A 667 15.32 15.68 -19.32
N PRO A 668 16.25 15.85 -20.27
CA PRO A 668 17.38 14.94 -20.43
C PRO A 668 18.29 14.98 -19.19
N VAL A 669 18.77 13.79 -18.80
CA VAL A 669 19.64 13.57 -17.64
C VAL A 669 21.00 13.12 -18.14
N THR A 670 22.03 13.87 -17.80
CA THR A 670 23.42 13.48 -18.07
C THR A 670 23.91 12.53 -16.99
N VAL A 671 24.16 11.27 -17.37
CA VAL A 671 24.88 10.30 -16.55
C VAL A 671 26.35 10.40 -16.92
N ARG A 672 27.19 10.86 -16.00
CA ARG A 672 28.63 11.05 -16.24
C ARG A 672 29.41 9.74 -16.22
N SER A 673 30.53 9.70 -16.94
CA SER A 673 31.47 8.57 -16.87
C SER A 673 32.07 8.48 -15.47
N SER A 674 32.03 7.29 -14.86
CA SER A 674 32.56 7.02 -13.52
C SER A 674 33.94 6.34 -13.54
N ALA A 675 34.49 6.09 -14.72
CA ALA A 675 35.82 5.54 -14.89
C ALA A 675 36.66 6.35 -15.87
N ARG A 676 37.97 6.25 -15.69
CA ARG A 676 38.96 6.89 -16.56
C ARG A 676 39.05 6.15 -17.90
N PRO A 677 39.12 6.85 -19.05
CA PRO A 677 39.33 6.21 -20.34
C PRO A 677 40.64 5.41 -20.39
N ALA A 678 40.65 4.35 -21.20
CA ALA A 678 41.87 3.62 -21.53
C ALA A 678 42.80 4.49 -22.42
N PRO A 679 44.13 4.28 -22.40
CA PRO A 679 45.04 5.01 -23.29
C PRO A 679 44.72 4.74 -24.77
N PRO A 680 44.88 5.74 -25.66
CA PRO A 680 44.66 5.53 -27.08
C PRO A 680 45.74 4.64 -27.68
N ALA A 681 45.35 3.66 -28.49
CA ALA A 681 46.28 2.85 -29.26
C ALA A 681 46.55 3.53 -30.61
N VAL A 682 47.65 4.29 -30.68
CA VAL A 682 48.09 4.98 -31.90
C VAL A 682 48.74 3.97 -32.84
N LEU A 683 48.23 3.85 -34.06
CA LEU A 683 48.72 2.94 -35.09
C LEU A 683 49.77 3.60 -36.00
N SER A 684 49.53 4.85 -36.39
CA SER A 684 50.48 5.65 -37.17
C SER A 684 50.21 7.14 -36.97
N THR A 685 51.22 7.97 -37.24
CA THR A 685 51.04 9.43 -37.37
C THR A 685 51.69 9.88 -38.66
N THR A 686 50.90 10.39 -39.61
CA THR A 686 51.42 10.78 -40.93
C THR A 686 51.21 12.27 -41.17
N PRO A 687 52.10 12.95 -41.93
CA PRO A 687 51.82 14.30 -42.40
C PRO A 687 50.53 14.29 -43.22
N SER A 688 49.67 15.28 -42.99
CA SER A 688 48.48 15.50 -43.79
C SER A 688 48.45 16.95 -44.27
N PHE A 689 47.64 17.22 -45.30
CA PHE A 689 47.53 18.55 -45.84
C PHE A 689 46.14 18.78 -46.42
N ARG A 690 45.73 20.05 -46.46
CA ARG A 690 44.50 20.50 -47.12
C ARG A 690 44.85 21.33 -48.34
N TRP A 691 44.17 21.07 -49.45
CA TRP A 691 44.27 21.87 -50.66
C TRP A 691 43.10 22.85 -50.76
N GLU A 692 43.39 24.04 -51.24
CA GLU A 692 42.43 25.09 -51.57
C GLU A 692 42.74 25.62 -52.99
N GLY A 693 41.71 26.01 -53.75
CA GLY A 693 41.87 26.56 -55.10
C GLY A 693 42.10 25.53 -56.22
N LEU A 694 41.81 24.24 -56.00
CA LEU A 694 42.04 23.20 -57.01
C LEU A 694 41.18 23.35 -58.29
N ALA A 695 40.03 24.01 -58.20
CA ALA A 695 39.16 24.24 -59.35
C ALA A 695 39.86 25.10 -60.42
N VAL A 696 39.77 24.68 -61.69
CA VAL A 696 40.41 25.36 -62.82
C VAL A 696 39.32 25.90 -63.75
N PRO A 697 39.04 27.22 -63.75
CA PRO A 697 38.05 27.81 -64.64
C PRO A 697 38.46 27.73 -66.11
N THR A 698 37.51 27.53 -67.02
CA THR A 698 37.78 27.57 -68.46
C THR A 698 38.29 28.96 -68.86
N GLY A 699 39.45 29.02 -69.54
CA GLY A 699 40.02 30.30 -70.00
C GLY A 699 40.66 31.14 -68.89
N TRP A 700 41.08 30.53 -67.78
CA TRP A 700 41.72 31.23 -66.66
C TRP A 700 42.97 32.03 -67.09
N GLU A 701 43.11 33.24 -66.54
CA GLU A 701 44.30 34.11 -66.70
C GLU A 701 45.21 34.06 -65.48
N SER A 702 44.67 33.76 -64.30
CA SER A 702 45.43 33.57 -63.06
C SER A 702 44.81 32.45 -62.23
N LEU A 703 45.66 31.61 -61.65
CA LEU A 703 45.29 30.51 -60.77
C LEU A 703 46.07 30.64 -59.46
N HIS A 704 45.37 30.58 -58.33
CA HIS A 704 45.96 30.56 -57.00
C HIS A 704 45.55 29.28 -56.27
N ARG A 705 46.54 28.49 -55.86
CA ARG A 705 46.37 27.23 -55.14
C ARG A 705 47.16 27.24 -53.85
N THR A 706 46.53 26.84 -52.76
CA THR A 706 47.19 26.77 -51.45
C THR A 706 47.15 25.35 -50.92
N ARG A 707 48.30 24.84 -50.49
CA ARG A 707 48.42 23.60 -49.71
C ARG A 707 48.81 23.95 -48.28
N SER A 708 47.88 23.80 -47.35
CA SER A 708 48.14 23.90 -45.91
C SER A 708 48.68 22.56 -45.42
N GLY A 709 49.98 22.47 -45.12
CA GLY A 709 50.69 21.24 -44.80
C GLY A 709 50.98 21.02 -43.32
N GLY A 710 50.81 22.03 -42.48
CA GLY A 710 51.09 22.00 -41.04
C GLY A 710 50.22 21.06 -40.21
N ARG A 711 49.77 19.93 -40.76
CA ARG A 711 48.79 19.02 -40.15
C ARG A 711 49.37 17.62 -40.02
N LEU A 712 48.91 16.90 -39.00
CA LEU A 712 49.18 15.50 -38.80
C LEU A 712 47.87 14.72 -38.77
N ARG A 713 47.83 13.59 -39.46
CA ARG A 713 46.75 12.61 -39.33
C ARG A 713 47.20 11.53 -38.37
N VAL A 714 46.48 11.39 -37.26
CA VAL A 714 46.68 10.33 -36.28
C VAL A 714 45.71 9.22 -36.58
N GLU A 715 46.22 8.01 -36.74
CA GLU A 715 45.44 6.80 -36.96
C GLU A 715 45.36 6.01 -35.65
N LEU A 716 44.14 5.59 -35.27
CA LEU A 716 43.82 5.00 -33.97
C LEU A 716 43.19 3.62 -34.14
N ALA A 717 43.56 2.70 -33.25
CA ALA A 717 42.96 1.38 -33.19
C ALA A 717 41.54 1.42 -32.59
N ARG A 718 40.70 0.50 -33.05
CA ARG A 718 39.40 0.18 -32.44
C ARG A 718 39.59 -0.60 -31.13
N PRO A 719 38.62 -0.59 -30.20
CA PRO A 719 37.35 0.13 -30.27
C PRO A 719 37.41 1.56 -29.74
N TRP A 720 36.49 2.43 -30.19
CA TRP A 720 36.24 3.77 -29.63
C TRP A 720 34.96 3.83 -28.78
N TYR A 721 34.70 4.98 -28.13
CA TYR A 721 33.55 5.20 -27.22
C TYR A 721 33.55 4.29 -25.98
N THR A 722 34.72 3.92 -25.48
CA THR A 722 34.86 3.06 -24.29
C THR A 722 34.28 3.66 -23.01
N THR A 723 34.22 4.99 -22.94
CA THR A 723 33.63 5.79 -21.87
C THR A 723 32.27 6.40 -22.26
N GLY A 724 31.71 5.99 -23.40
CA GLY A 724 30.39 6.40 -23.88
C GLY A 724 30.41 7.56 -24.88
N GLU A 725 29.22 8.10 -25.11
CA GLU A 725 28.96 9.17 -26.08
C GLU A 725 29.83 10.39 -25.81
N GLY A 726 30.42 10.98 -26.86
CA GLY A 726 31.25 12.19 -26.75
C GLY A 726 32.71 11.95 -26.35
N GLU A 727 33.22 10.71 -26.39
CA GLU A 727 34.66 10.42 -26.23
C GLU A 727 35.48 11.02 -27.38
N GLN A 728 36.50 11.80 -27.05
CA GLN A 728 37.35 12.55 -27.98
C GLN A 728 38.83 12.18 -27.83
N LEU A 729 39.67 12.53 -28.81
CA LEU A 729 41.13 12.45 -28.68
C LEU A 729 41.65 13.80 -28.16
N ALA A 730 42.37 13.84 -27.05
CA ALA A 730 43.01 15.05 -26.57
C ALA A 730 44.49 15.11 -26.95
N VAL A 731 44.91 16.26 -27.50
CA VAL A 731 46.32 16.66 -27.56
C VAL A 731 46.65 17.35 -26.24
N VAL A 732 47.59 16.79 -25.50
CA VAL A 732 47.97 17.28 -24.17
C VAL A 732 49.07 18.32 -24.30
N VAL A 733 48.84 19.48 -23.68
CA VAL A 733 49.78 20.62 -23.68
C VAL A 733 50.03 21.13 -22.26
N TRP A 734 51.15 21.82 -22.05
CA TRP A 734 51.53 22.33 -20.74
C TRP A 734 50.70 23.57 -20.35
N PRO A 735 50.24 23.70 -19.10
CA PRO A 735 49.56 24.91 -18.63
C PRO A 735 50.54 26.09 -18.51
N GLY A 736 50.35 27.12 -19.34
CA GLY A 736 51.09 28.39 -19.30
C GLY A 736 51.13 29.13 -20.66
N ASP A 737 50.92 30.45 -20.67
CA ASP A 737 51.17 31.31 -21.83
C ASP A 737 51.95 32.58 -21.39
N PRO A 738 53.20 32.81 -21.86
CA PRO A 738 53.97 31.89 -22.71
C PRO A 738 54.30 30.59 -21.96
N PRO A 739 54.49 29.46 -22.67
CA PRO A 739 54.98 28.24 -22.03
C PRO A 739 56.33 28.56 -21.39
N GLY A 740 56.37 28.59 -20.05
CA GLY A 740 57.62 28.72 -19.31
C GLY A 740 58.50 27.48 -19.48
N ASP A 741 59.55 27.35 -18.67
CA ASP A 741 60.35 26.13 -18.62
C ASP A 741 59.46 24.94 -18.19
N VAL A 742 59.04 24.14 -19.17
CA VAL A 742 58.34 22.88 -18.93
C VAL A 742 59.28 22.00 -18.10
N PRO A 743 58.88 21.57 -16.88
CA PRO A 743 59.72 20.72 -16.04
C PRO A 743 60.11 19.44 -16.78
N GLU A 744 61.32 18.95 -16.56
CA GLU A 744 61.83 17.76 -17.26
C GLU A 744 60.90 16.54 -17.08
N ALA A 745 60.33 16.41 -15.87
CA ALA A 745 59.37 15.37 -15.52
C ALA A 745 58.04 15.43 -16.32
N ALA A 746 57.70 16.58 -16.91
CA ALA A 746 56.50 16.77 -17.71
C ALA A 746 56.69 16.47 -19.20
N HIS A 747 57.93 16.40 -19.69
CA HIS A 747 58.23 16.13 -21.11
C HIS A 747 57.55 14.88 -21.68
N PRO A 748 57.41 13.75 -20.95
CA PRO A 748 56.72 12.57 -21.46
C PRO A 748 55.21 12.73 -21.64
N PHE A 749 54.63 13.82 -21.12
CA PHE A 749 53.18 14.01 -21.01
C PHE A 749 52.64 15.17 -21.85
N VAL A 750 53.49 15.96 -22.50
CA VAL A 750 53.07 17.14 -23.27
C VAL A 750 53.61 17.14 -24.69
N SER A 751 52.82 17.72 -25.60
CA SER A 751 53.14 17.78 -27.02
C SER A 751 54.22 18.82 -27.32
N ARG A 752 55.14 18.48 -28.22
CA ARG A 752 56.36 19.26 -28.48
C ARG A 752 56.65 19.43 -29.97
N LEU A 753 57.31 20.54 -30.30
CA LEU A 753 57.90 20.81 -31.62
C LEU A 753 59.40 21.07 -31.47
N ASN A 754 60.22 20.33 -32.20
CA ASN A 754 61.66 20.52 -32.23
C ASN A 754 62.09 21.00 -33.62
N ARG A 755 63.08 21.90 -33.69
CA ARG A 755 63.63 22.33 -34.98
C ARG A 755 64.28 21.15 -35.70
N ASP A 756 64.15 21.09 -37.01
CA ASP A 756 64.99 20.19 -37.83
C ASP A 756 66.48 20.56 -37.62
N PRO A 757 67.35 19.63 -37.19
CA PRO A 757 68.75 19.92 -36.93
C PRO A 757 69.57 20.22 -38.18
N ILE A 758 69.09 19.83 -39.37
CA ILE A 758 69.80 20.00 -40.65
C ILE A 758 69.70 21.45 -41.14
N TRP A 759 68.54 22.08 -40.93
CA TRP A 759 68.21 23.36 -41.56
C TRP A 759 68.34 24.54 -40.62
N ALA A 760 69.01 25.59 -41.08
CA ALA A 760 69.03 26.88 -40.39
C ALA A 760 67.65 27.54 -40.51
N THR A 761 66.78 27.32 -39.51
CA THR A 761 65.50 28.02 -39.36
C THR A 761 65.29 28.49 -37.92
N PRO A 762 64.40 29.47 -37.68
CA PRO A 762 64.01 29.84 -36.33
C PRO A 762 63.56 28.60 -35.54
N ALA A 763 63.94 28.52 -34.26
CA ALA A 763 63.48 27.42 -33.42
C ALA A 763 61.95 27.54 -33.23
N PRO A 764 61.18 26.46 -33.43
CA PRO A 764 59.77 26.45 -33.11
C PRO A 764 59.59 26.53 -31.58
N VAL A 765 58.38 26.86 -31.13
CA VAL A 765 58.06 26.86 -29.70
C VAL A 765 58.12 25.40 -29.20
N VAL A 766 59.08 25.11 -28.32
CA VAL A 766 59.42 23.73 -27.91
C VAL A 766 58.24 23.00 -27.25
N ALA A 767 57.46 23.72 -26.45
CA ALA A 767 56.23 23.23 -25.85
C ALA A 767 55.02 23.85 -26.57
N LEU A 768 54.15 23.00 -27.10
CA LEU A 768 52.93 23.48 -27.73
C LEU A 768 52.04 24.16 -26.70
N LYS A 769 51.37 25.25 -27.10
CA LYS A 769 50.32 25.89 -26.32
C LYS A 769 48.97 25.69 -27.00
N ALA A 770 47.90 25.68 -26.21
CA ALA A 770 46.55 25.44 -26.72
C ALA A 770 46.15 26.44 -27.81
N SER A 771 46.58 27.70 -27.73
CA SER A 771 46.31 28.73 -28.75
C SER A 771 47.09 28.56 -30.06
N ALA A 772 48.11 27.69 -30.09
CA ALA A 772 48.87 27.36 -31.30
C ALA A 772 48.30 26.13 -32.03
N LEU A 773 47.30 25.48 -31.44
CA LEU A 773 46.54 24.38 -32.02
C LEU A 773 45.22 24.90 -32.58
N SER A 774 44.82 24.40 -33.74
CA SER A 774 43.55 24.76 -34.38
C SER A 774 42.82 23.52 -34.89
N GLY A 775 41.63 23.69 -35.44
CA GLY A 775 40.84 22.58 -35.99
C GLY A 775 40.26 21.62 -34.93
N PHE A 776 40.34 21.97 -33.65
CA PHE A 776 39.68 21.24 -32.58
C PHE A 776 38.16 21.50 -32.61
N SER A 777 37.37 20.45 -32.42
CA SER A 777 35.90 20.51 -32.37
C SER A 777 35.42 20.23 -30.95
N GLY A 778 34.52 21.06 -30.42
CA GLY A 778 33.89 20.83 -29.12
C GLY A 778 34.29 21.85 -28.03
N PRO A 779 34.23 21.49 -26.73
CA PRO A 779 34.47 22.42 -25.64
C PRO A 779 35.88 23.01 -25.73
N ARG A 780 36.03 24.27 -25.27
CA ARG A 780 37.35 24.93 -25.21
C ARG A 780 38.37 24.04 -24.49
N PRO A 781 39.66 24.14 -24.82
CA PRO A 781 40.73 23.48 -24.05
C PRO A 781 40.51 23.62 -22.54
N ARG A 782 40.54 22.50 -21.80
CA ARG A 782 40.29 22.47 -20.35
C ARG A 782 41.53 22.04 -19.58
N SER A 783 41.72 22.63 -18.41
CA SER A 783 42.65 22.11 -17.41
C SER A 783 42.08 20.82 -16.84
N VAL A 784 42.87 19.76 -16.83
CA VAL A 784 42.50 18.45 -16.30
C VAL A 784 43.63 17.92 -15.42
N SER A 785 43.27 17.22 -14.34
CA SER A 785 44.25 16.56 -13.48
C SER A 785 44.86 15.36 -14.19
N LEU A 786 46.18 15.26 -14.22
CA LEU A 786 46.92 14.10 -14.72
C LEU A 786 47.56 13.35 -13.53
N PRO A 787 46.97 12.23 -13.07
CA PRO A 787 47.45 11.50 -11.89
C PRO A 787 48.92 11.08 -11.94
N GLU A 788 49.42 10.69 -13.11
CA GLU A 788 50.80 10.26 -13.32
C GLU A 788 51.82 11.37 -13.05
N LEU A 789 51.43 12.61 -13.29
CA LEU A 789 52.26 13.80 -13.08
C LEU A 789 51.99 14.46 -11.72
N GLY A 790 50.83 14.17 -11.10
CA GLY A 790 50.35 14.85 -9.90
C GLY A 790 50.12 16.36 -10.10
N ARG A 791 49.89 16.79 -11.35
CA ARG A 791 49.66 18.18 -11.74
C ARG A 791 48.58 18.27 -12.82
N GLU A 792 48.08 19.47 -13.05
CA GLU A 792 47.17 19.74 -14.15
C GLU A 792 47.91 19.86 -15.49
N VAL A 793 47.23 19.45 -16.56
CA VAL A 793 47.61 19.63 -17.96
C VAL A 793 46.43 20.22 -18.72
N ILE A 794 46.67 20.81 -19.90
CA ILE A 794 45.58 21.26 -20.77
C ILE A 794 45.29 20.18 -21.80
N ALA A 795 44.06 19.66 -21.80
CA ALA A 795 43.55 18.76 -22.84
C ALA A 795 42.90 19.58 -23.97
N VAL A 796 43.44 19.47 -25.19
CA VAL A 796 42.89 20.10 -26.39
C VAL A 796 42.12 19.05 -27.20
N PRO A 797 40.78 19.10 -27.24
CA PRO A 797 39.96 18.01 -27.76
C PRO A 797 39.82 18.00 -29.28
N TYR A 798 40.09 16.87 -29.92
CA TYR A 798 39.87 16.63 -31.35
C TYR A 798 38.82 15.54 -31.53
N GLU A 799 37.89 15.79 -32.44
CA GLU A 799 36.90 14.80 -32.84
C GLU A 799 37.57 13.72 -33.68
N VAL A 800 37.20 12.47 -33.42
CA VAL A 800 37.64 11.33 -34.23
C VAL A 800 36.60 11.03 -35.29
N TRP A 801 37.04 10.69 -36.48
CA TRP A 801 36.17 10.28 -37.57
C TRP A 801 36.57 8.89 -38.05
N PHE A 802 35.57 8.12 -38.48
CA PHE A 802 35.76 6.74 -38.88
C PHE A 802 35.85 6.64 -40.40
N ASN A 803 36.83 5.89 -40.90
CA ASN A 803 36.95 5.59 -42.32
C ASN A 803 37.67 4.25 -42.49
N ASP A 804 37.21 3.43 -43.43
CA ASP A 804 37.83 2.16 -43.82
C ASP A 804 38.36 1.30 -42.64
N GLY A 805 37.49 1.03 -41.66
CA GLY A 805 37.81 0.15 -40.53
C GLY A 805 38.62 0.78 -39.40
N ARG A 806 38.95 2.08 -39.47
CA ARG A 806 39.84 2.75 -38.52
C ARG A 806 39.34 4.13 -38.10
N TRP A 807 39.84 4.58 -36.95
CA TRP A 807 39.57 5.92 -36.42
C TRP A 807 40.72 6.85 -36.74
N TYR A 808 40.40 8.10 -37.09
CA TYR A 808 41.38 9.11 -37.42
C TYR A 808 41.08 10.42 -36.69
N ALA A 809 42.13 11.17 -36.41
CA ALA A 809 42.04 12.57 -35.98
C ALA A 809 43.05 13.40 -36.76
N ASP A 810 42.61 14.53 -37.30
CA ASP A 810 43.48 15.48 -38.01
C ASP A 810 43.84 16.63 -37.07
N ILE A 811 45.12 16.71 -36.71
CA ILE A 811 45.67 17.68 -35.77
C ILE A 811 46.33 18.82 -36.55
N ASP A 812 45.79 20.03 -36.43
CA ASP A 812 46.32 21.22 -37.11
C ASP A 812 47.34 21.95 -36.24
N LEU A 813 48.60 21.88 -36.66
CA LEU A 813 49.79 22.51 -36.06
C LEU A 813 50.28 23.71 -36.88
N SER A 814 49.52 24.18 -37.88
CA SER A 814 50.03 25.13 -38.88
C SER A 814 50.56 26.42 -38.24
N ALA A 815 49.84 26.96 -37.24
CA ALA A 815 50.28 28.14 -36.51
C ALA A 815 51.56 27.89 -35.69
N ALA A 816 51.67 26.72 -35.08
CA ALA A 816 52.84 26.34 -34.28
C ALA A 816 54.09 26.04 -35.14
N ALA A 817 53.87 25.50 -36.34
CA ALA A 817 54.93 25.12 -37.27
C ALA A 817 55.35 26.25 -38.23
N ALA A 818 54.58 27.34 -38.34
CA ALA A 818 54.77 28.39 -39.36
C ALA A 818 56.18 29.02 -39.37
N SER A 819 56.83 29.14 -38.20
CA SER A 819 58.13 29.81 -38.05
C SER A 819 59.34 28.92 -38.36
N SER A 820 59.17 27.60 -38.50
CA SER A 820 60.25 26.63 -38.71
C SER A 820 59.99 25.80 -39.96
N TYR A 821 61.04 25.53 -40.75
CA TYR A 821 60.90 24.63 -41.89
C TYR A 821 60.91 23.18 -41.39
N ARG A 822 59.80 22.47 -41.64
CA ARG A 822 59.62 21.03 -41.32
C ARG A 822 60.10 20.61 -39.92
N PRO A 823 59.60 21.25 -38.83
CA PRO A 823 59.97 20.86 -37.47
C PRO A 823 59.57 19.41 -37.16
N PHE A 824 60.20 18.75 -36.20
CA PHE A 824 59.77 17.45 -35.69
C PHE A 824 58.69 17.65 -34.62
N ALA A 825 57.46 17.25 -34.94
CA ALA A 825 56.35 17.22 -34.00
C ALA A 825 56.28 15.87 -33.29
N GLN A 826 56.16 15.89 -31.97
CA GLN A 826 55.83 14.72 -31.16
C GLN A 826 54.60 15.06 -30.33
N LEU A 827 53.48 14.38 -30.59
CA LEU A 827 52.23 14.63 -29.90
C LEU A 827 52.11 13.74 -28.66
N ALA A 828 51.62 14.34 -27.57
CA ALA A 828 51.18 13.65 -26.38
C ALA A 828 49.65 13.52 -26.45
N LEU A 829 49.17 12.30 -26.56
CA LEU A 829 47.77 12.00 -26.85
C LEU A 829 47.10 11.24 -25.71
N GLY A 830 45.85 11.56 -25.42
CA GLY A 830 45.02 10.80 -24.49
C GLY A 830 43.59 10.67 -25.01
N ARG A 831 42.86 9.64 -24.59
CA ARG A 831 41.39 9.62 -24.74
C ARG A 831 40.81 10.56 -23.70
N TYR A 832 39.84 11.36 -24.10
CA TYR A 832 39.27 12.43 -23.30
C TYR A 832 37.74 12.34 -23.28
N GLN A 833 37.17 12.29 -22.08
CA GLN A 833 35.74 12.28 -21.84
C GLN A 833 35.37 13.51 -21.00
N PRO A 834 34.89 14.60 -21.65
CA PRO A 834 34.62 15.87 -20.97
C PRO A 834 33.49 15.79 -19.93
N GLU A 835 32.62 14.78 -20.02
CA GLU A 835 31.52 14.53 -19.08
C GLU A 835 31.82 13.32 -18.17
N SER A 836 33.03 13.30 -17.58
CA SER A 836 33.37 12.40 -16.48
C SER A 836 33.03 13.03 -15.13
N LEU A 837 32.96 12.23 -14.06
CA LEU A 837 32.76 12.77 -12.71
C LEU A 837 33.83 13.82 -12.39
N PRO A 838 33.43 15.05 -12.01
CA PRO A 838 34.36 16.16 -11.80
C PRO A 838 35.26 15.92 -10.59
N ASP A 839 36.40 16.62 -10.56
CA ASP A 839 37.35 16.66 -9.43
C ASP A 839 37.99 15.32 -9.05
N LEU A 840 37.84 14.28 -9.88
CA LEU A 840 38.39 12.94 -9.66
C LEU A 840 39.51 12.56 -10.64
N GLY A 841 39.85 13.44 -11.60
CA GLY A 841 40.90 13.20 -12.60
C GLY A 841 40.57 12.01 -13.51
N LEU A 842 39.29 11.84 -13.87
CA LEU A 842 38.80 10.75 -14.70
C LEU A 842 38.65 11.16 -16.17
N GLU A 843 38.79 12.44 -16.48
CA GLU A 843 38.49 13.01 -17.79
C GLU A 843 39.49 12.57 -18.86
N LEU A 844 40.76 12.39 -18.52
CA LEU A 844 41.85 12.13 -19.47
C LEU A 844 42.51 10.79 -19.18
N SER A 845 42.72 9.94 -20.18
CA SER A 845 43.46 8.67 -20.06
C SER A 845 44.94 8.86 -19.69
N PRO A 846 45.70 7.78 -19.41
CA PRO A 846 47.15 7.85 -19.49
C PRO A 846 47.59 8.35 -20.89
N VAL A 847 48.66 9.13 -20.92
CA VAL A 847 49.17 9.76 -22.15
C VAL A 847 50.04 8.77 -22.94
N VAL A 848 49.88 8.79 -24.27
CA VAL A 848 50.71 8.07 -25.24
C VAL A 848 51.41 9.06 -26.15
N LEU A 849 52.71 8.89 -26.36
CA LEU A 849 53.48 9.71 -27.29
C LEU A 849 53.43 9.11 -28.71
N THR A 850 53.31 9.98 -29.72
CA THR A 850 53.52 9.58 -31.11
C THR A 850 55.01 9.41 -31.41
N GLU A 851 55.31 8.84 -32.58
CA GLU A 851 56.61 9.01 -33.22
C GLU A 851 56.86 10.49 -33.56
N MET A 852 58.12 10.85 -33.84
CA MET A 852 58.47 12.19 -34.30
C MET A 852 58.20 12.33 -35.79
N VAL A 853 57.26 13.19 -36.16
CA VAL A 853 56.81 13.35 -37.54
C VAL A 853 57.06 14.78 -38.00
N GLN A 854 57.56 14.96 -39.21
CA GLN A 854 57.73 16.28 -39.82
C GLN A 854 56.47 16.67 -40.60
N PRO A 855 55.66 17.65 -40.14
CA PRO A 855 54.56 18.16 -40.92
C PRO A 855 55.11 18.81 -42.20
N LEU A 856 54.28 18.85 -43.23
CA LEU A 856 54.66 19.47 -44.49
C LEU A 856 54.54 20.99 -44.37
N PRO A 857 55.36 21.76 -45.08
CA PRO A 857 55.27 23.20 -45.02
C PRO A 857 54.12 23.70 -45.92
N ASP A 858 53.52 24.82 -45.53
CA ASP A 858 52.46 25.48 -46.30
C ASP A 858 53.04 26.00 -47.63
N ARG A 859 52.26 25.89 -48.70
CA ARG A 859 52.65 26.32 -50.04
C ARG A 859 51.54 27.09 -50.73
N ALA A 860 51.88 28.23 -51.31
CA ALA A 860 51.00 29.00 -52.18
C ALA A 860 51.59 29.03 -53.60
N LEU A 861 50.88 28.42 -54.55
CA LEU A 861 51.24 28.41 -55.96
C LEU A 861 50.37 29.43 -56.70
N THR A 862 51.01 30.38 -57.36
CA THR A 862 50.38 31.33 -58.27
C THR A 862 50.89 31.07 -59.68
N VAL A 863 49.97 30.85 -60.62
CA VAL A 863 50.27 30.71 -62.05
C VAL A 863 49.51 31.78 -62.81
N GLU A 864 50.21 32.59 -63.61
CA GLU A 864 49.60 33.58 -64.48
C GLU A 864 49.81 33.18 -65.95
N ARG A 865 48.74 33.29 -66.74
CA ARG A 865 48.72 33.00 -68.17
C ARG A 865 48.58 34.31 -68.96
N GLY A 866 49.66 34.73 -69.60
CA GLY A 866 49.70 35.91 -70.48
C GLY A 866 49.52 35.58 -71.96
N SER A 867 49.72 36.59 -72.83
CA SER A 867 49.62 36.48 -74.30
C SER A 867 50.80 35.72 -74.91
N GLY A 868 50.91 34.41 -74.61
CA GLY A 868 51.94 33.51 -75.13
C GLY A 868 52.92 32.97 -74.08
N GLU A 869 52.79 33.37 -72.81
CA GLU A 869 53.72 32.99 -71.73
C GLU A 869 53.00 32.61 -70.43
N LEU A 870 53.64 31.76 -69.63
CA LEU A 870 53.24 31.35 -68.29
C LEU A 870 54.25 31.89 -67.27
N ARG A 871 53.75 32.52 -66.20
CA ARG A 871 54.55 32.91 -65.03
C ARG A 871 54.17 32.07 -63.84
N VAL A 872 55.17 31.58 -63.11
CA VAL A 872 54.98 30.65 -61.99
C VAL A 872 55.70 31.21 -60.76
N LEU A 873 54.99 31.28 -59.64
CA LEU A 873 55.51 31.66 -58.34
C LEU A 873 55.04 30.64 -57.30
N LEU A 874 55.98 30.03 -56.59
CA LEU A 874 55.70 29.14 -55.45
C LEU A 874 56.27 29.77 -54.18
N GLU A 875 55.41 30.03 -53.21
CA GLU A 875 55.73 30.70 -51.95
C GLU A 875 55.50 29.79 -50.74
N GLY A 876 56.21 30.07 -49.65
CA GLY A 876 56.07 29.37 -48.37
C GLY A 876 57.40 29.32 -47.60
N THR A 877 57.35 28.84 -46.36
CA THR A 877 58.56 28.69 -45.52
C THR A 877 59.49 27.64 -46.14
N GLY A 878 60.75 28.01 -46.37
CA GLY A 878 61.84 27.14 -46.84
C GLY A 878 63.04 27.18 -45.89
N PRO A 879 64.05 26.32 -46.10
CA PRO A 879 65.28 26.34 -45.31
C PRO A 879 66.15 27.57 -45.67
N LEU A 880 66.77 28.24 -44.69
CA LEU A 880 67.69 29.36 -44.94
C LEU A 880 69.13 28.92 -45.24
N GLY A 881 69.47 27.64 -45.01
CA GLY A 881 70.77 27.04 -45.30
C GLY A 881 70.83 25.58 -44.80
N PRO A 882 71.76 24.74 -45.31
CA PRO A 882 72.90 25.07 -46.18
C PRO A 882 72.58 25.26 -47.67
N LEU A 883 71.46 24.75 -48.17
CA LEU A 883 71.00 24.95 -49.56
C LEU A 883 69.53 25.37 -49.59
N PRO A 884 69.13 26.36 -50.41
CA PRO A 884 67.73 26.71 -50.57
C PRO A 884 66.99 25.67 -51.43
N ASN A 885 65.69 25.56 -51.23
CA ASN A 885 64.83 24.70 -52.05
C ASN A 885 64.77 25.20 -53.49
N ARG A 886 64.78 24.25 -54.43
CA ARG A 886 64.69 24.50 -55.86
C ARG A 886 63.27 24.22 -56.33
N VAL A 887 62.68 25.16 -57.07
CA VAL A 887 61.40 24.98 -57.74
C VAL A 887 61.67 24.73 -59.21
N HIS A 888 61.05 23.69 -59.77
CA HIS A 888 61.13 23.32 -61.17
C HIS A 888 59.71 23.29 -61.75
N ALA A 889 59.48 24.03 -62.82
CA ALA A 889 58.23 24.03 -63.56
C ALA A 889 58.47 23.51 -64.97
N SER A 890 57.66 22.54 -65.43
CA SER A 890 57.74 22.02 -66.79
C SER A 890 56.36 21.78 -67.39
N VAL A 891 56.25 22.03 -68.69
CA VAL A 891 55.05 21.69 -69.45
C VAL A 891 55.16 20.24 -69.91
N GLU A 892 54.11 19.48 -69.65
CA GLU A 892 53.95 18.09 -70.09
C GLU A 892 52.76 17.98 -71.05
N THR A 893 52.85 17.06 -71.99
CA THR A 893 51.76 16.71 -72.92
C THR A 893 51.43 15.23 -72.78
N CYS A 894 50.20 14.85 -73.13
CA CYS A 894 49.78 13.46 -73.14
C CYS A 894 49.13 13.12 -74.49
N ALA A 895 49.64 12.08 -75.16
CA ALA A 895 49.00 11.54 -76.35
C ALA A 895 47.87 10.60 -75.94
N VAL A 896 46.63 11.08 -75.97
CA VAL A 896 45.42 10.27 -75.73
C VAL A 896 44.64 10.03 -77.02
N PRO A 897 44.11 8.81 -77.27
CA PRO A 897 43.21 8.54 -78.40
C PRO A 897 41.96 9.42 -78.34
N THR A 898 41.35 9.69 -79.49
CA THR A 898 40.11 10.48 -79.61
C THR A 898 39.01 9.90 -78.72
N GLY A 899 38.53 10.68 -77.75
CA GLY A 899 37.48 10.29 -76.79
C GLY A 899 37.98 9.82 -75.41
N ALA A 900 39.29 9.65 -75.22
CA ALA A 900 39.86 9.37 -73.90
C ALA A 900 40.22 10.68 -73.16
N ASN A 901 39.99 10.72 -71.84
CA ASN A 901 40.26 11.89 -71.03
C ASN A 901 41.69 11.85 -70.47
N ALA A 902 42.50 12.86 -70.79
CA ALA A 902 43.87 12.96 -70.30
C ALA A 902 43.97 13.10 -68.78
N SER A 903 42.91 13.54 -68.10
CA SER A 903 42.88 13.62 -66.63
C SER A 903 42.88 12.26 -65.93
N GLU A 904 42.60 11.16 -66.65
CA GLU A 904 42.62 9.79 -66.11
C GLU A 904 44.00 9.12 -66.19
N VAL A 905 45.02 9.83 -66.69
CA VAL A 905 46.38 9.31 -66.86
C VAL A 905 47.26 9.77 -65.69
N ASP A 906 47.59 8.84 -64.79
CA ASP A 906 48.42 9.11 -63.60
C ASP A 906 49.93 8.92 -63.83
N LEU A 907 50.33 8.32 -64.96
CA LEU A 907 51.73 8.00 -65.25
C LEU A 907 52.45 9.19 -65.90
N THR A 908 53.67 9.50 -65.43
CA THR A 908 54.60 10.45 -66.07
C THR A 908 55.88 9.71 -66.48
N LEU A 909 56.29 9.86 -67.74
CA LEU A 909 57.53 9.27 -68.25
C LEU A 909 58.71 10.21 -68.02
N CYS A 910 59.78 9.68 -67.43
CA CYS A 910 61.04 10.41 -67.24
C CYS A 910 61.99 10.35 -68.45
N GLY A 911 61.66 9.58 -69.50
CA GLY A 911 62.48 9.36 -70.70
C GLY A 911 61.66 9.24 -71.98
N GLU A 912 62.24 8.66 -73.04
CA GLU A 912 61.59 8.45 -74.33
C GLU A 912 60.31 7.59 -74.19
N PRO A 913 59.22 7.93 -74.89
CA PRO A 913 57.95 7.22 -74.78
C PRO A 913 58.06 5.79 -75.29
N ALA A 914 57.71 4.82 -74.42
CA ALA A 914 57.51 3.43 -74.82
C ALA A 914 56.20 3.28 -75.60
N GLU A 915 56.24 2.53 -76.70
CA GLU A 915 55.08 2.32 -77.57
C GLU A 915 53.91 1.68 -76.80
N GLY A 916 52.74 2.33 -76.83
CA GLY A 916 51.51 1.84 -76.17
C GLY A 916 51.31 2.25 -74.70
N VAL A 917 52.24 2.97 -74.07
CA VAL A 917 52.07 3.46 -72.68
C VAL A 917 51.40 4.85 -72.68
N ARG A 918 50.22 4.93 -72.04
CA ARG A 918 49.55 6.21 -71.77
C ARG A 918 50.25 6.89 -70.59
N ALA A 919 50.99 7.95 -70.88
CA ALA A 919 51.70 8.72 -69.86
C ALA A 919 51.90 10.17 -70.33
N TRP A 920 52.12 11.04 -69.36
CA TRP A 920 52.55 12.41 -69.58
C TRP A 920 54.04 12.44 -69.91
N THR A 921 54.41 13.15 -70.97
CA THR A 921 55.80 13.35 -71.39
C THR A 921 56.15 14.83 -71.33
N ARG A 922 57.36 15.14 -70.87
CA ARG A 922 57.86 16.52 -70.83
C ARG A 922 58.03 17.05 -72.24
N VAL A 923 57.53 18.26 -72.51
CA VAL A 923 57.77 18.94 -73.79
C VAL A 923 59.21 19.47 -73.80
N PRO A 924 60.07 19.04 -74.75
CA PRO A 924 61.44 19.52 -74.82
C PRO A 924 61.52 21.05 -74.89
N GLY A 925 62.39 21.65 -74.08
CA GLY A 925 62.60 23.10 -74.04
C GLY A 925 61.57 23.91 -73.24
N LEU A 926 60.47 23.32 -72.74
CA LEU A 926 59.47 23.99 -71.89
C LEU A 926 59.66 23.62 -70.41
N ALA A 927 60.83 23.92 -69.86
CA ALA A 927 61.13 23.74 -68.44
C ALA A 927 61.99 24.89 -67.89
N VAL A 928 61.70 25.31 -66.66
CA VAL A 928 62.42 26.38 -65.96
C VAL A 928 62.63 25.96 -64.51
N SER A 929 63.71 26.44 -63.89
CA SER A 929 63.93 26.27 -62.46
C SER A 929 64.42 27.54 -61.79
N GLY A 930 64.10 27.71 -60.51
CA GLY A 930 64.50 28.84 -59.69
C GLY A 930 64.41 28.52 -58.19
N GLY A 931 64.48 29.54 -57.34
CA GLY A 931 64.36 29.40 -55.88
C GLY A 931 62.91 29.49 -55.41
N LEU A 932 62.60 28.85 -54.27
CA LEU A 932 61.33 29.07 -53.56
C LEU A 932 61.18 30.56 -53.17
N GLY A 933 59.98 31.11 -53.33
CA GLY A 933 59.66 32.51 -53.00
C GLY A 933 60.11 33.54 -54.04
N SER A 934 60.62 33.11 -55.20
CA SER A 934 61.00 33.99 -56.31
C SER A 934 60.23 33.61 -57.59
N PRO A 935 59.73 34.58 -58.38
CA PRO A 935 59.12 34.29 -59.68
C PRO A 935 60.10 33.55 -60.60
N LEU A 936 59.66 32.46 -61.22
CA LEU A 936 60.45 31.75 -62.23
C LEU A 936 60.49 32.56 -63.54
N HIS A 937 61.51 32.34 -64.37
CA HIS A 937 61.51 32.87 -65.75
C HIS A 937 60.27 32.38 -66.50
N SER A 938 59.72 33.21 -67.39
CA SER A 938 58.50 32.88 -68.11
C SER A 938 58.70 31.65 -69.01
N LEU A 939 57.71 30.77 -69.02
CA LEU A 939 57.64 29.61 -69.89
C LEU A 939 56.77 29.94 -71.10
N PRO A 940 57.16 29.59 -72.34
CA PRO A 940 56.26 29.73 -73.49
C PRO A 940 55.00 28.87 -73.31
N LEU A 941 53.84 29.38 -73.75
CA LEU A 941 52.65 28.55 -73.91
C LEU A 941 52.90 27.50 -75.01
N PRO A 942 52.54 26.22 -74.79
CA PRO A 942 52.75 25.18 -75.78
C PRO A 942 51.94 25.42 -77.05
N LEU A 943 52.54 25.15 -78.21
CA LEU A 943 51.89 25.23 -79.52
C LEU A 943 51.30 23.85 -79.86
N GLY A 944 49.97 23.73 -79.91
CA GLY A 944 49.27 22.50 -80.28
C GLY A 944 47.83 22.43 -79.79
N THR A 945 47.09 21.41 -80.22
CA THR A 945 45.67 21.16 -79.84
C THR A 945 45.52 19.98 -78.87
N GLY A 946 46.61 19.42 -78.36
CA GLY A 946 46.61 18.32 -77.39
C GLY A 946 46.45 18.79 -75.94
N PRO A 947 46.22 17.86 -74.99
CA PRO A 947 46.17 18.20 -73.57
C PRO A 947 47.58 18.57 -73.08
N PHE A 948 47.68 19.72 -72.41
CA PHE A 948 48.90 20.19 -71.77
C PHE A 948 48.66 20.42 -70.28
N ARG A 949 49.67 20.15 -69.46
CA ARG A 949 49.68 20.53 -68.05
C ARG A 949 51.02 21.13 -67.67
N LEU A 950 50.98 22.11 -66.78
CA LEU A 950 52.14 22.62 -66.07
C LEU A 950 52.34 21.80 -64.81
N VAL A 951 53.49 21.12 -64.67
CA VAL A 951 53.89 20.45 -63.43
C VAL A 951 54.89 21.34 -62.70
N VAL A 952 54.55 21.73 -61.47
CA VAL A 952 55.41 22.51 -60.58
C VAL A 952 55.87 21.60 -59.44
N ARG A 953 57.18 21.38 -59.33
CA ARG A 953 57.81 20.53 -58.33
C ARG A 953 58.81 21.33 -57.50
N GLU A 954 58.67 21.30 -56.19
CA GLU A 954 59.67 21.77 -55.25
C GLU A 954 60.54 20.60 -54.77
N THR A 955 61.84 20.81 -54.80
CA THR A 955 62.84 19.84 -54.37
C THR A 955 63.74 20.46 -53.29
N GLU A 956 63.76 19.82 -52.12
CA GLU A 956 64.72 20.06 -51.05
C GLU A 956 66.03 19.33 -51.38
N ARG A 957 67.17 19.98 -51.16
CA ARG A 957 68.49 19.48 -51.57
C ARG A 957 69.39 19.34 -50.36
N TYR A 958 69.91 18.14 -50.13
CA TYR A 958 70.82 17.85 -49.03
C TYR A 958 72.26 18.24 -49.40
N PRO A 959 73.05 18.77 -48.47
CA PRO A 959 74.49 18.86 -48.65
C PRO A 959 75.08 17.44 -48.72
N ALA A 960 76.09 17.23 -49.59
CA ALA A 960 76.86 15.98 -49.59
C ALA A 960 77.44 15.73 -48.19
N SER A 961 77.28 14.51 -47.67
CA SER A 961 77.95 14.14 -46.41
C SER A 961 79.47 14.17 -46.65
N PRO A 962 80.26 14.79 -45.77
CA PRO A 962 81.72 14.78 -45.88
C PRO A 962 82.31 13.36 -45.82
N ASP A 963 81.56 12.39 -45.29
CA ASP A 963 81.93 10.96 -45.20
C ASP A 963 81.27 10.08 -46.29
N ALA A 964 80.63 10.67 -47.30
CA ALA A 964 79.98 9.90 -48.36
C ALA A 964 81.01 9.16 -49.23
N PRO A 965 80.82 7.86 -49.53
CA PRO A 965 81.70 7.15 -50.47
C PRO A 965 81.60 7.78 -51.87
N PRO A 966 82.68 7.80 -52.67
CA PRO A 966 82.71 8.45 -54.00
C PRO A 966 81.68 7.88 -55.00
N SER A 967 81.07 6.73 -54.71
CA SER A 967 79.96 6.17 -55.49
C SER A 967 78.61 6.86 -55.26
N ALA A 968 78.46 7.69 -54.22
CA ALA A 968 77.25 8.45 -53.92
C ALA A 968 77.25 9.86 -54.53
N GLU A 969 78.40 10.37 -55.00
CA GLU A 969 78.53 11.69 -55.61
C GLU A 969 77.82 11.84 -56.98
N GLY A 970 77.23 10.76 -57.50
CA GLY A 970 76.68 10.71 -58.87
C GLY A 970 75.19 10.39 -59.00
N VAL A 971 74.42 10.26 -57.91
CA VAL A 971 72.97 9.99 -57.97
C VAL A 971 72.20 11.17 -57.37
N PRO A 972 71.89 12.22 -58.16
CA PRO A 972 71.16 13.40 -57.71
C PRO A 972 69.87 13.06 -56.94
N GLU A 973 69.21 11.96 -57.31
CA GLU A 973 67.96 11.51 -56.73
C GLU A 973 68.07 11.09 -55.25
N LEU A 974 69.26 10.71 -54.77
CA LEU A 974 69.50 10.38 -53.35
C LEU A 974 69.76 11.63 -52.49
N MET A 975 70.03 12.77 -53.13
CA MET A 975 70.32 14.05 -52.49
C MET A 975 69.15 15.04 -52.58
N GLU A 976 68.02 14.58 -53.14
CA GLU A 976 66.86 15.39 -53.47
C GLU A 976 65.58 14.79 -52.89
N ARG A 977 64.81 15.58 -52.11
CA ARG A 977 63.49 15.18 -51.58
C ARG A 977 62.41 16.09 -52.15
N SER A 978 61.38 15.51 -52.76
CA SER A 978 60.21 16.26 -53.22
C SER A 978 59.39 16.76 -52.02
N VAL A 979 59.15 18.06 -51.94
CA VAL A 979 58.40 18.70 -50.83
C VAL A 979 56.98 19.06 -51.26
N PHE A 980 56.83 19.45 -52.51
CA PHE A 980 55.59 19.87 -53.13
C PHE A 980 55.59 19.45 -54.59
N ILE A 981 54.46 18.98 -55.07
CA ILE A 981 54.19 18.76 -56.48
C ILE A 981 52.74 19.13 -56.74
N ASP A 982 52.50 19.89 -57.81
CA ASP A 982 51.17 20.17 -58.32
C ASP A 982 51.16 20.14 -59.85
N ALA A 983 50.01 19.78 -60.41
CA ALA A 983 49.77 19.74 -61.83
C ALA A 983 48.57 20.65 -62.16
N VAL A 984 48.82 21.64 -63.03
CA VAL A 984 47.84 22.62 -63.48
C VAL A 984 47.53 22.39 -64.97
N PRO A 985 46.30 22.03 -65.35
CA PRO A 985 45.87 21.98 -66.74
C PRO A 985 46.00 23.34 -67.45
N LEU A 986 46.50 23.33 -68.70
CA LEU A 986 46.76 24.53 -69.52
C LEU A 986 45.75 24.71 -70.65
#